data_AF-A0A7K4L804-F1
#
_entry.id   AF-A0A7K4L804-F1
#
_cell.length_a   1.000
_cell.length_b   1.000
_cell.length_c   1.000
_cell.angle_alpha   90.00
_cell.angle_beta   90.00
_cell.angle_gamma   90.00
#
_symmetry.space_group_name_H-M   'P 1'
#
loop_
_entity.id
_entity.type
_entity.pdbx_description
1 polymer ?
#
loop_
_entity_poly.entity_id
_entity_poly.type
_entity_poly.pdbx_seq_one_letter_code
_entity_poly.pdbx_strand_id
1 'polypeptide(L)'
;CSLRSTESRLLQNSNESELDIAEDLRRKLHQAKKEKLDITIKHNQDLSSYESQIARLRSEVEKGEAIRQSLEYELAIARKDAGLKRYAAEEKLSDANKRLEQLQVLNENLQQKVAETEKMFHIAQQKWKEQQQRLTSDLDEKDDILRTCNNEYELLLKERLRLESVLQQMCASWSEKLHFRNCNSEPHHESFELRAEMKSAESPHSAQEQNNTLQNMHKKMKDMELEHSDCSELLRRQASELEYCSEREERLKKEIETATIRIKKLEENIEAERAAHLESKFNSEIIQLRIRDLEGALQVEKASQAEALSNLEMIKKEFKEVENAYEREKRNAQENLEKLNILEREYLSTNKQLHEEIEEKKKVITDLSERLWDNEKSFKELQNELAMAKKHQAFLTETCENNMRELELLLDSFAMSGQRTAGTCKDKDKPPSPSVVLETLRCTLTDYQNKLEDTSNEVTLALFGSRSFLSDFSVLQEAQDNLADANKELNHLHTKCVDRDTLIGTLKLELQKVLQCWEKEKVRATESENEIQKLTRAYQKDMEEKLTFLHNLYQHLVAGCVLIKQPEGILDRFSWPELCAVLQENVDALILDLSRANEKISHLEYVCKNKSDTMKELQQTQEDAFNKMAEQMKAQESCWEKQKKDLEQQYSGLLGEVHARAQKYQEIAEKNKERFSVLEKKREKLALENIHVKNTLTQIEKEHSSLLAACALMAGALYPLYGRTCALSAQRDLLQDQVIVYELVSQEIRTLVHALSDVEEKKQDEAMIKKRKFKNLIRIFRKGVIAVLAANRLKVIGQSCSALFSWVDGFREGVGILVCVGDSKGKRDVSRNKKEQIHCVEALNWFSSSDLLGAIISSVAELQDVVGRTDPNSWLSGHLIVSAARNSFTKLMEKLSVMLETVPLDSSRSITYVEKDSLVQRLARGLHKLNAQALKAGSCDRLPIMKSIASLQKQIFEFTQRLHTAEVERRSLRLELAEFKRNLNEMKKEADKAQSLQEQLNMFKQSKLITNERFESACEELNHALRREHQAQMLLNEQAQQLQELNNKLELHSSEEADKNQILSETVKSLSKAKMELRRKDQSLRQLNRLLTQLEQDKRRLEESIHDAESALCMAAKDKELIASHMKSVEATLQKVRDQTLLSRTAATRNDFTLQLPKLHLETFAVEGLKGGPEVVAFQAMIKSFMDVYQLASSRVGMLEREIASHQLHIAALKSELQTACLRESEGLQLVSLLFRSFF
;
A
#
# COMPACT_ATOMS: atom_id res chain seq x y z
N CYS A 1 123.21 -101.80 12.53
CA CYS A 1 122.61 -100.45 12.56
C CYS A 1 121.94 -100.15 11.21
N SER A 2 120.60 -100.18 11.14
CA SER A 2 119.88 -99.81 9.89
C SER A 2 118.41 -99.42 10.16
N LEU A 3 117.69 -100.17 11.01
CA LEU A 3 116.22 -100.05 11.14
C LEU A 3 115.68 -98.86 11.96
N ARG A 4 116.45 -98.25 12.88
CA ARG A 4 115.98 -97.11 13.69
C ARG A 4 116.07 -95.73 13.02
N SER A 5 116.76 -95.61 11.88
CA SER A 5 116.92 -94.31 11.19
C SER A 5 115.77 -94.00 10.23
N THR A 6 114.96 -95.00 9.86
CA THR A 6 113.84 -94.87 8.93
C THR A 6 112.55 -94.51 9.65
N GLU A 7 112.22 -95.19 10.76
CA GLU A 7 111.04 -94.89 11.59
C GLU A 7 111.05 -93.44 12.08
N SER A 8 112.19 -92.95 12.57
CA SER A 8 112.31 -91.57 13.08
C SER A 8 112.10 -90.50 12.02
N ARG A 9 112.41 -90.76 10.74
CA ARG A 9 112.13 -89.81 9.64
C ARG A 9 110.69 -89.88 9.17
N LEU A 10 110.07 -91.06 9.18
CA LEU A 10 108.65 -91.21 8.85
C LEU A 10 107.75 -90.53 9.88
N LEU A 11 108.04 -90.71 11.19
CA LEU A 11 107.32 -90.05 12.28
C LEU A 11 107.54 -88.54 12.34
N GLN A 12 108.72 -88.06 11.95
CA GLN A 12 108.98 -86.62 11.94
C GLN A 12 108.25 -85.94 10.77
N ASN A 13 108.30 -86.52 9.57
CA ASN A 13 107.57 -86.03 8.40
C ASN A 13 106.03 -86.13 8.58
N SER A 14 105.51 -87.17 9.26
CA SER A 14 104.06 -87.24 9.56
C SER A 14 103.64 -86.12 10.50
N ASN A 15 104.38 -85.90 11.59
CA ASN A 15 104.06 -84.88 12.58
C ASN A 15 104.18 -83.45 12.01
N GLU A 16 105.13 -83.18 11.13
CA GLU A 16 105.20 -81.91 10.40
C GLU A 16 103.98 -81.73 9.47
N SER A 17 103.56 -82.77 8.74
CA SER A 17 102.37 -82.70 7.89
C SER A 17 101.06 -82.53 8.68
N GLU A 18 100.93 -83.16 9.85
CA GLU A 18 99.78 -83.00 10.74
C GLU A 18 99.75 -81.60 11.39
N LEU A 19 100.92 -81.03 11.70
CA LEU A 19 101.04 -79.64 12.17
C LEU A 19 100.63 -78.62 11.10
N ASP A 20 101.08 -78.80 9.86
CA ASP A 20 100.70 -77.93 8.74
C ASP A 20 99.19 -78.01 8.44
N ILE A 21 98.61 -79.22 8.45
CA ILE A 21 97.15 -79.43 8.33
C ILE A 21 96.42 -78.77 9.50
N ALA A 22 96.91 -78.92 10.74
CA ALA A 22 96.32 -78.29 11.91
C ALA A 22 96.47 -76.75 11.92
N GLU A 23 97.50 -76.19 11.27
CA GLU A 23 97.61 -74.76 11.03
C GLU A 23 96.68 -74.27 9.92
N ASP A 24 96.62 -74.94 8.77
CA ASP A 24 95.71 -74.59 7.68
C ASP A 24 94.24 -74.67 8.12
N LEU A 25 93.86 -75.69 8.89
CA LEU A 25 92.54 -75.76 9.53
C LEU A 25 92.32 -74.63 10.53
N ARG A 26 93.33 -74.19 11.28
CA ARG A 26 93.23 -73.00 12.15
C ARG A 26 93.07 -71.71 11.32
N ARG A 27 93.85 -71.52 10.26
CA ARG A 27 93.75 -70.36 9.35
C ARG A 27 92.35 -70.30 8.72
N LYS A 28 91.83 -71.43 8.21
CA LYS A 28 90.46 -71.57 7.68
C LYS A 28 89.39 -71.30 8.74
N LEU A 29 89.56 -71.80 9.96
CA LEU A 29 88.65 -71.51 11.08
C LEU A 29 88.66 -70.02 11.47
N HIS A 30 89.83 -69.36 11.47
CA HIS A 30 89.93 -67.93 11.74
C HIS A 30 89.33 -67.09 10.61
N GLN A 31 89.53 -67.48 9.35
CA GLN A 31 88.91 -66.83 8.19
C GLN A 31 87.38 -66.96 8.22
N ALA A 32 86.84 -68.17 8.44
CA ALA A 32 85.39 -68.37 8.58
C ALA A 32 84.78 -67.65 9.79
N LYS A 33 85.53 -67.52 10.90
CA LYS A 33 85.13 -66.69 12.05
C LYS A 33 85.11 -65.20 11.72
N LYS A 34 86.07 -64.72 10.92
CA LYS A 34 86.11 -63.33 10.42
C LYS A 34 84.95 -63.06 9.48
N GLU A 35 84.72 -63.91 8.48
CA GLU A 35 83.59 -63.80 7.55
C GLU A 35 82.25 -63.81 8.28
N LYS A 36 82.07 -64.68 9.29
CA LYS A 36 80.89 -64.66 10.16
C LYS A 36 80.76 -63.35 10.94
N LEU A 37 81.86 -62.80 11.45
CA LEU A 37 81.86 -61.49 12.13
C LEU A 37 81.48 -60.36 11.18
N ASP A 38 82.08 -60.31 9.99
CA ASP A 38 81.82 -59.30 8.96
C ASP A 38 80.35 -59.35 8.48
N ILE A 39 79.79 -60.55 8.29
CA ILE A 39 78.35 -60.77 8.01
C ILE A 39 77.48 -60.30 9.19
N THR A 40 77.89 -60.54 10.44
CA THR A 40 77.13 -60.11 11.64
C THR A 40 77.16 -58.58 11.79
N ILE A 41 78.30 -57.95 11.53
CA ILE A 41 78.45 -56.48 11.53
C ILE A 41 77.54 -55.87 10.48
N LYS A 42 77.56 -56.40 9.24
CA LYS A 42 76.69 -55.93 8.17
C LYS A 42 75.20 -56.11 8.51
N HIS A 43 74.81 -57.27 9.03
CA HIS A 43 73.42 -57.52 9.43
C HIS A 43 72.95 -56.55 10.53
N ASN A 44 73.82 -56.23 11.50
CA ASN A 44 73.52 -55.25 12.55
C ASN A 44 73.43 -53.82 12.01
N GLN A 45 74.25 -53.45 11.01
CA GLN A 45 74.16 -52.16 10.32
C GLN A 45 72.85 -52.05 9.51
N ASP A 46 72.49 -53.11 8.78
CA ASP A 46 71.23 -53.21 8.04
C ASP A 46 70.02 -53.11 9.00
N LEU A 47 70.02 -53.86 10.11
CA LEU A 47 69.00 -53.76 11.17
C LEU A 47 68.87 -52.35 11.74
N SER A 48 69.98 -51.71 12.14
CA SER A 48 69.97 -50.35 12.69
C SER A 48 69.47 -49.32 11.67
N SER A 49 69.74 -49.52 10.38
CA SER A 49 69.16 -48.73 9.28
C SER A 49 67.64 -48.91 9.19
N TYR A 50 67.13 -50.15 9.25
CA TYR A 50 65.69 -50.42 9.22
C TYR A 50 64.97 -49.90 10.47
N GLU A 51 65.54 -50.06 11.66
CA GLU A 51 65.01 -49.47 12.90
C GLU A 51 64.94 -47.94 12.81
N SER A 52 65.97 -47.30 12.26
CA SER A 52 66.02 -45.85 12.02
C SER A 52 65.06 -45.36 10.92
N GLN A 53 64.59 -46.25 10.05
CA GLN A 53 63.51 -45.97 9.08
C GLN A 53 62.13 -46.16 9.73
N ILE A 54 61.93 -47.24 10.47
CA ILE A 54 60.70 -47.52 11.23
C ILE A 54 60.42 -46.42 12.26
N ALA A 55 61.45 -45.91 12.97
CA ALA A 55 61.31 -44.80 13.90
C ALA A 55 60.87 -43.49 13.22
N ARG A 56 61.40 -43.20 12.02
CA ARG A 56 60.96 -42.03 11.21
C ARG A 56 59.52 -42.18 10.75
N LEU A 57 59.17 -43.33 10.16
CA LEU A 57 57.81 -43.61 9.70
C LEU A 57 56.77 -43.55 10.84
N ARG A 58 57.12 -44.02 12.05
CA ARG A 58 56.27 -43.85 13.25
C ARG A 58 56.07 -42.37 13.60
N SER A 59 57.14 -41.58 13.63
CA SER A 59 57.04 -40.13 13.90
C SER A 59 56.23 -39.38 12.83
N GLU A 60 56.31 -39.80 11.56
CA GLU A 60 55.51 -39.22 10.47
C GLU A 60 54.03 -39.60 10.59
N VAL A 61 53.71 -40.85 10.96
CA VAL A 61 52.33 -41.29 11.25
C VAL A 61 51.77 -40.56 12.47
N GLU A 62 52.52 -40.43 13.56
CA GLU A 62 52.11 -39.69 14.77
C GLU A 62 51.84 -38.20 14.47
N LYS A 63 52.67 -37.56 13.63
CA LYS A 63 52.43 -36.18 13.16
C LYS A 63 51.19 -36.08 12.27
N GLY A 64 51.03 -37.01 11.32
CA GLY A 64 49.85 -37.06 10.45
C GLY A 64 48.55 -37.26 11.23
N GLU A 65 48.59 -38.11 12.27
CA GLU A 65 47.47 -38.36 13.17
C GLU A 65 47.13 -37.14 14.04
N ALA A 66 48.14 -36.43 14.58
CA ALA A 66 47.93 -35.18 15.31
C ALA A 66 47.31 -34.08 14.41
N ILE A 67 47.77 -33.97 13.16
CA ILE A 67 47.20 -33.05 12.16
C ILE A 67 45.75 -33.46 11.83
N ARG A 68 45.47 -34.75 11.63
CA ARG A 68 44.11 -35.26 11.39
C ARG A 68 43.16 -34.89 12.54
N GLN A 69 43.60 -35.06 13.78
CA GLN A 69 42.80 -34.71 14.97
C GLN A 69 42.55 -33.19 15.08
N SER A 70 43.52 -32.33 14.74
CA SER A 70 43.31 -30.87 14.66
C SER A 70 42.27 -30.50 13.61
N LEU A 71 42.41 -31.04 12.39
CA LEU A 71 41.49 -30.79 11.28
C LEU A 71 40.08 -31.32 11.58
N GLU A 72 39.93 -32.45 12.27
CA GLU A 72 38.62 -32.95 12.71
C GLU A 72 37.97 -32.05 13.77
N TYR A 73 38.75 -31.48 14.69
CA TYR A 73 38.28 -30.50 15.66
C TYR A 73 37.87 -29.18 14.99
N GLU A 74 38.68 -28.66 14.07
CA GLU A 74 38.38 -27.46 13.28
C GLU A 74 37.13 -27.67 12.40
N LEU A 75 36.99 -28.83 11.75
CA LEU A 75 35.78 -29.21 11.01
C LEU A 75 34.55 -29.33 11.92
N ALA A 76 34.70 -29.80 13.17
CA ALA A 76 33.61 -29.85 14.13
C ALA A 76 33.14 -28.44 14.56
N ILE A 77 34.08 -27.51 14.78
CA ILE A 77 33.77 -26.08 15.02
C ILE A 77 33.09 -25.47 13.79
N ALA A 78 33.68 -25.61 12.60
CA ALA A 78 33.13 -25.04 11.37
C ALA A 78 31.71 -25.58 11.07
N ARG A 79 31.44 -26.87 11.32
CA ARG A 79 30.10 -27.46 11.22
C ARG A 79 29.12 -26.90 12.26
N LYS A 80 29.56 -26.67 13.50
CA LYS A 80 28.75 -26.05 14.55
C LYS A 80 28.39 -24.61 14.19
N ASP A 81 29.35 -23.82 13.76
CA ASP A 81 29.16 -22.42 13.41
C ASP A 81 28.35 -22.24 12.13
N ALA A 82 28.53 -23.12 11.13
CA ALA A 82 27.64 -23.21 9.98
C ALA A 82 26.21 -23.61 10.39
N GLY A 83 26.05 -24.48 11.38
CA GLY A 83 24.76 -24.82 11.98
C GLY A 83 24.08 -23.62 12.64
N LEU A 84 24.80 -22.88 13.49
CA LEU A 84 24.30 -21.66 14.13
C LEU A 84 23.93 -20.57 13.11
N LYS A 85 24.77 -20.36 12.09
CA LYS A 85 24.48 -19.44 10.98
C LYS A 85 23.25 -19.87 10.18
N ARG A 86 23.01 -21.18 10.00
CA ARG A 86 21.81 -21.70 9.34
C ARG A 86 20.55 -21.45 10.18
N TYR A 87 20.55 -21.79 11.46
CA TYR A 87 19.40 -21.51 12.34
C TYR A 87 19.07 -20.01 12.41
N ALA A 88 20.09 -19.15 12.51
CA ALA A 88 19.89 -17.69 12.47
C ALA A 88 19.43 -17.15 11.10
N ALA A 89 19.61 -17.91 10.02
CA ALA A 89 19.04 -17.59 8.71
C ALA A 89 17.60 -18.12 8.56
N GLU A 90 17.32 -19.33 9.05
CA GLU A 90 15.98 -19.94 9.11
C GLU A 90 15.02 -19.11 9.99
N GLU A 91 15.49 -18.59 11.12
CA GLU A 91 14.73 -17.68 11.99
C GLU A 91 14.41 -16.35 11.28
N LYS A 92 15.40 -15.72 10.65
CA LYS A 92 15.20 -14.50 9.84
C LYS A 92 14.27 -14.72 8.65
N LEU A 93 14.31 -15.90 8.04
CA LEU A 93 13.43 -16.27 6.94
C LEU A 93 11.99 -16.56 7.43
N SER A 94 11.84 -17.17 8.62
CA SER A 94 10.55 -17.31 9.30
C SER A 94 9.92 -15.96 9.60
N ASP A 95 10.70 -15.00 10.13
CA ASP A 95 10.21 -13.64 10.39
C ASP A 95 9.95 -12.83 9.12
N ALA A 96 10.73 -13.04 8.05
CA ALA A 96 10.43 -12.48 6.73
C ALA A 96 9.12 -13.03 6.16
N ASN A 97 8.86 -14.33 6.31
CA ASN A 97 7.61 -14.96 5.88
C ASN A 97 6.40 -14.44 6.67
N LYS A 98 6.49 -14.32 8.01
CA LYS A 98 5.43 -13.70 8.83
C LYS A 98 5.10 -12.27 8.38
N ARG A 99 6.12 -11.48 8.01
CA ARG A 99 5.95 -10.13 7.47
C ARG A 99 5.33 -10.15 6.07
N LEU A 100 5.67 -11.12 5.23
CA LEU A 100 5.02 -11.34 3.93
C LEU A 100 3.54 -11.71 4.07
N GLU A 101 3.19 -12.61 4.98
CA GLU A 101 1.79 -12.96 5.30
C GLU A 101 1.01 -11.72 5.79
N GLN A 102 1.59 -10.93 6.71
CA GLN A 102 1.00 -9.67 7.18
C GLN A 102 0.80 -8.66 6.03
N LEU A 103 1.74 -8.58 5.09
CA LEU A 103 1.64 -7.71 3.91
C LEU A 103 0.63 -8.25 2.89
N GLN A 104 0.47 -9.56 2.73
CA GLN A 104 -0.60 -10.16 1.92
C GLN A 104 -1.97 -9.83 2.50
N VAL A 105 -2.20 -10.08 3.79
CA VAL A 105 -3.47 -9.74 4.47
C VAL A 105 -3.76 -8.24 4.39
N LEU A 106 -2.74 -7.38 4.49
CA LEU A 106 -2.90 -5.93 4.29
C LEU A 106 -3.29 -5.59 2.84
N ASN A 107 -2.66 -6.23 1.85
CA ASN A 107 -2.94 -6.02 0.43
C ASN A 107 -4.34 -6.52 0.06
N GLU A 108 -4.78 -7.68 0.56
CA GLU A 108 -6.14 -8.20 0.41
C GLU A 108 -7.18 -7.23 1.01
N ASN A 109 -6.93 -6.69 2.21
CA ASN A 109 -7.78 -5.66 2.82
C ASN A 109 -7.83 -4.36 2.00
N LEU A 110 -6.72 -3.98 1.34
CA LEU A 110 -6.68 -2.82 0.45
C LEU A 110 -7.43 -3.08 -0.86
N GLN A 111 -7.26 -4.26 -1.47
CA GLN A 111 -7.98 -4.69 -2.66
C GLN A 111 -9.49 -4.78 -2.42
N GLN A 112 -9.93 -5.30 -1.26
CA GLN A 112 -11.34 -5.28 -0.86
C GLN A 112 -11.88 -3.85 -0.79
N LYS A 113 -11.15 -2.92 -0.14
CA LYS A 113 -11.54 -1.50 -0.05
C LYS A 113 -11.58 -0.81 -1.41
N VAL A 114 -10.66 -1.14 -2.32
CA VAL A 114 -10.71 -0.66 -3.71
C VAL A 114 -11.99 -1.18 -4.38
N ALA A 115 -12.26 -2.48 -4.35
CA ALA A 115 -13.46 -3.06 -4.93
C ALA A 115 -14.78 -2.54 -4.30
N GLU A 116 -14.77 -2.17 -3.02
CA GLU A 116 -15.91 -1.52 -2.35
C GLU A 116 -16.11 -0.07 -2.81
N THR A 117 -15.03 0.71 -2.95
CA THR A 117 -15.09 2.08 -3.47
C THR A 117 -15.44 2.13 -4.96
N GLU A 118 -14.96 1.19 -5.78
CA GLU A 118 -15.37 1.01 -7.18
C GLU A 118 -16.86 0.67 -7.32
N LYS A 119 -17.38 -0.23 -6.47
CA LYS A 119 -18.84 -0.52 -6.41
C LYS A 119 -19.64 0.73 -6.04
N MET A 120 -19.22 1.48 -5.03
CA MET A 120 -19.90 2.74 -4.66
C MET A 120 -19.82 3.78 -5.77
N PHE A 121 -18.68 3.89 -6.47
CA PHE A 121 -18.50 4.79 -7.61
C PHE A 121 -19.43 4.40 -8.78
N HIS A 122 -19.53 3.12 -9.13
CA HIS A 122 -20.47 2.67 -10.16
C HIS A 122 -21.94 2.91 -9.78
N ILE A 123 -22.32 2.69 -8.51
CA ILE A 123 -23.67 3.01 -8.01
C ILE A 123 -23.95 4.52 -8.10
N ALA A 124 -22.98 5.36 -7.75
CA ALA A 124 -23.11 6.82 -7.89
C ALA A 124 -23.20 7.25 -9.37
N GLN A 125 -22.37 6.67 -10.24
CA GLN A 125 -22.37 6.92 -11.68
C GLN A 125 -23.69 6.49 -12.33
N GLN A 126 -24.27 5.36 -11.92
CA GLN A 126 -25.59 4.93 -12.39
C GLN A 126 -26.69 5.90 -11.93
N LYS A 127 -26.73 6.26 -10.64
CA LYS A 127 -27.69 7.25 -10.12
C LYS A 127 -27.59 8.60 -10.84
N TRP A 128 -26.38 9.04 -11.18
CA TRP A 128 -26.17 10.26 -11.96
C TRP A 128 -26.70 10.14 -13.39
N LYS A 129 -26.48 9.00 -14.08
CA LYS A 129 -27.09 8.72 -15.39
C LYS A 129 -28.62 8.69 -15.33
N GLU A 130 -29.19 8.05 -14.30
CA GLU A 130 -30.65 8.04 -14.08
C GLU A 130 -31.21 9.45 -13.81
N GLN A 131 -30.49 10.30 -13.09
CA GLN A 131 -30.85 11.71 -12.90
C GLN A 131 -30.76 12.50 -14.20
N GLN A 132 -29.70 12.29 -14.99
CA GLN A 132 -29.54 12.92 -16.31
C GLN A 132 -30.68 12.54 -17.24
N GLN A 133 -31.06 11.25 -17.31
CA GLN A 133 -32.18 10.78 -18.13
C GLN A 133 -33.52 11.37 -17.70
N ARG A 134 -33.78 11.54 -16.39
CA ARG A 134 -34.98 12.24 -15.90
C ARG A 134 -34.98 13.70 -16.34
N LEU A 135 -33.87 14.42 -16.16
CA LEU A 135 -33.76 15.82 -16.60
C LEU A 135 -33.92 15.99 -18.12
N THR A 136 -33.48 15.02 -18.92
CA THR A 136 -33.78 14.99 -20.37
C THR A 136 -35.26 14.78 -20.63
N SER A 137 -35.90 13.79 -19.99
CA SER A 137 -37.35 13.55 -20.14
C SER A 137 -38.21 14.72 -19.65
N ASP A 138 -37.79 15.42 -18.59
CA ASP A 138 -38.46 16.62 -18.07
C ASP A 138 -38.36 17.78 -19.08
N LEU A 139 -37.22 17.92 -19.77
CA LEU A 139 -37.01 18.89 -20.86
C LEU A 139 -37.83 18.55 -22.10
N ASP A 140 -37.85 17.27 -22.52
CA ASP A 140 -38.65 16.81 -23.65
C ASP A 140 -40.15 17.07 -23.41
N GLU A 141 -40.65 16.86 -22.18
CA GLU A 141 -42.01 17.21 -21.77
C GLU A 141 -42.25 18.74 -21.83
N LYS A 142 -41.27 19.58 -21.46
CA LYS A 142 -41.41 21.04 -21.61
C LYS A 142 -41.43 21.46 -23.07
N ASP A 143 -40.65 20.84 -23.93
CA ASP A 143 -40.67 21.13 -25.36
C ASP A 143 -41.93 20.60 -26.07
N ASP A 144 -42.54 19.51 -25.61
CA ASP A 144 -43.87 19.06 -26.05
C ASP A 144 -44.97 20.05 -25.59
N ILE A 145 -44.91 20.55 -24.35
CA ILE A 145 -45.83 21.58 -23.83
C ILE A 145 -45.66 22.89 -24.62
N LEU A 146 -44.43 23.35 -24.84
CA LEU A 146 -44.15 24.56 -25.62
C LEU A 146 -44.62 24.43 -27.07
N ARG A 147 -44.38 23.27 -27.73
CA ARG A 147 -44.93 22.98 -29.06
C ARG A 147 -46.46 22.99 -29.07
N THR A 148 -47.10 22.44 -28.03
CA THR A 148 -48.57 22.43 -27.89
C THR A 148 -49.11 23.85 -27.75
N CYS A 149 -48.60 24.65 -26.80
CA CYS A 149 -49.01 26.03 -26.62
C CYS A 149 -48.72 26.92 -27.84
N ASN A 150 -47.64 26.66 -28.59
CA ASN A 150 -47.35 27.38 -29.82
C ASN A 150 -48.30 26.99 -30.97
N ASN A 151 -48.69 25.72 -31.06
CA ASN A 151 -49.73 25.27 -31.99
C ASN A 151 -51.11 25.86 -31.66
N GLU A 152 -51.47 25.95 -30.37
CA GLU A 152 -52.67 26.63 -29.89
C GLU A 152 -52.61 28.14 -30.20
N TYR A 153 -51.47 28.79 -29.97
CA TYR A 153 -51.26 30.20 -30.33
C TYR A 153 -51.41 30.43 -31.84
N GLU A 154 -50.81 29.58 -32.68
CA GLU A 154 -50.95 29.62 -34.13
C GLU A 154 -52.40 29.39 -34.60
N LEU A 155 -53.16 28.53 -33.91
CA LEU A 155 -54.57 28.27 -34.22
C LEU A 155 -55.45 29.45 -33.79
N LEU A 156 -55.18 30.04 -32.63
CA LEU A 156 -55.82 31.28 -32.15
C LEU A 156 -55.44 32.49 -33.02
N LEU A 157 -54.22 32.55 -33.56
CA LEU A 157 -53.78 33.57 -34.50
C LEU A 157 -54.50 33.43 -35.84
N LYS A 158 -54.68 32.20 -36.34
CA LYS A 158 -55.47 31.91 -37.54
C LYS A 158 -56.94 32.24 -37.35
N GLU A 159 -57.55 31.89 -36.22
CA GLU A 159 -58.93 32.30 -35.91
C GLU A 159 -59.04 33.82 -35.67
N ARG A 160 -58.03 34.48 -35.09
CA ARG A 160 -58.00 35.96 -35.02
C ARG A 160 -57.94 36.58 -36.41
N LEU A 161 -57.05 36.12 -37.29
CA LEU A 161 -56.94 36.60 -38.66
C LEU A 161 -58.20 36.26 -39.49
N ARG A 162 -58.87 35.15 -39.19
CA ARG A 162 -60.16 34.78 -39.78
C ARG A 162 -61.28 35.70 -39.28
N LEU A 163 -61.35 36.01 -38.00
CA LEU A 163 -62.31 36.96 -37.43
C LEU A 163 -62.05 38.38 -37.90
N GLU A 164 -60.79 38.78 -38.02
CA GLU A 164 -60.33 40.05 -38.59
C GLU A 164 -60.68 40.14 -40.08
N SER A 165 -60.50 39.05 -40.84
CA SER A 165 -60.97 38.92 -42.22
C SER A 165 -62.50 38.92 -42.33
N VAL A 166 -63.23 38.29 -41.41
CA VAL A 166 -64.71 38.32 -41.36
C VAL A 166 -65.23 39.70 -40.97
N LEU A 167 -64.55 40.43 -40.08
CA LEU A 167 -64.85 41.83 -39.77
C LEU A 167 -64.53 42.74 -40.98
N GLN A 168 -63.42 42.49 -41.66
CA GLN A 168 -63.05 43.20 -42.89
C GLN A 168 -64.01 42.86 -44.04
N GLN A 169 -64.56 41.64 -44.10
CA GLN A 169 -65.66 41.22 -44.97
C GLN A 169 -67.03 41.72 -44.50
N MET A 170 -67.22 42.06 -43.21
CA MET A 170 -68.41 42.78 -42.76
C MET A 170 -68.35 44.25 -43.17
N CYS A 171 -67.18 44.90 -43.08
CA CYS A 171 -66.94 46.25 -43.60
C CYS A 171 -66.99 46.30 -45.14
N ALA A 172 -66.36 45.33 -45.81
CA ALA A 172 -66.43 45.18 -47.26
C ALA A 172 -67.84 44.82 -47.70
N SER A 173 -68.56 43.89 -47.07
CA SER A 173 -69.96 43.61 -47.43
C SER A 173 -70.94 44.72 -47.02
N TRP A 174 -70.63 45.59 -46.06
CA TRP A 174 -71.33 46.88 -45.89
C TRP A 174 -71.10 47.82 -47.09
N SER A 175 -69.93 47.73 -47.73
CA SER A 175 -69.54 48.51 -48.91
C SER A 175 -70.01 47.87 -50.24
N GLU A 176 -70.15 46.54 -50.30
CA GLU A 176 -70.52 45.76 -51.49
C GLU A 176 -72.03 45.47 -51.57
N LYS A 177 -72.74 45.39 -50.43
CA LYS A 177 -74.21 45.57 -50.39
C LYS A 177 -74.62 46.96 -50.88
N LEU A 178 -73.67 47.90 -50.93
CA LEU A 178 -73.79 49.22 -51.54
C LEU A 178 -73.46 49.23 -53.04
N HIS A 179 -72.99 48.12 -53.64
CA HIS A 179 -72.47 48.11 -55.02
C HIS A 179 -73.03 47.04 -55.99
N PHE A 180 -72.90 45.73 -55.74
CA PHE A 180 -73.28 44.65 -56.70
C PHE A 180 -73.71 43.38 -55.94
N ARG A 181 -74.72 42.57 -56.33
CA ARG A 181 -75.61 42.53 -57.51
C ARG A 181 -75.03 42.08 -58.87
N ASN A 182 -74.24 40.99 -58.93
CA ASN A 182 -74.42 39.85 -59.88
C ASN A 182 -73.26 38.79 -59.92
N CYS A 183 -73.65 37.49 -59.89
CA CYS A 183 -73.18 36.32 -60.70
C CYS A 183 -71.72 35.73 -60.72
N ASN A 184 -71.52 34.60 -60.00
CA ASN A 184 -71.17 33.20 -60.42
C ASN A 184 -69.84 32.68 -61.11
N SER A 185 -69.33 31.52 -60.61
CA SER A 185 -68.97 30.17 -61.24
C SER A 185 -67.56 29.64 -61.74
N GLU A 186 -66.99 28.58 -61.03
CA GLU A 186 -66.53 27.18 -61.46
C GLU A 186 -65.00 26.76 -61.89
N PRO A 187 -64.52 25.47 -62.19
CA PRO A 187 -63.51 24.60 -61.41
C PRO A 187 -62.42 23.59 -62.12
N HIS A 188 -61.67 22.62 -61.41
CA HIS A 188 -60.85 21.32 -61.80
C HIS A 188 -59.25 21.28 -62.05
N HIS A 189 -58.31 20.23 -62.19
CA HIS A 189 -57.92 18.74 -61.85
C HIS A 189 -56.49 18.25 -62.47
N GLU A 190 -55.71 17.09 -62.42
CA GLU A 190 -55.29 15.88 -61.53
C GLU A 190 -54.07 14.90 -62.08
N SER A 191 -53.45 13.90 -61.31
CA SER A 191 -52.65 12.58 -61.66
C SER A 191 -51.06 12.45 -61.96
N PHE A 192 -50.19 11.34 -62.07
CA PHE A 192 -49.89 9.91 -61.50
C PHE A 192 -48.55 9.07 -61.97
N GLU A 193 -47.92 8.14 -61.12
CA GLU A 193 -47.20 6.74 -61.23
C GLU A 193 -45.88 6.20 -62.08
N LEU A 194 -45.22 4.95 -61.86
CA LEU A 194 -44.34 3.99 -62.78
C LEU A 194 -43.11 2.94 -62.32
N ARG A 195 -42.39 2.03 -63.16
CA ARG A 195 -41.24 0.92 -62.93
C ARG A 195 -40.62 0.08 -64.22
N ALA A 196 -39.68 -0.98 -64.40
CA ALA A 196 -38.45 -1.81 -63.86
C ALA A 196 -37.73 -3.02 -64.78
N GLU A 197 -36.54 -3.74 -64.46
CA GLU A 197 -35.98 -5.21 -64.79
C GLU A 197 -34.52 -5.79 -65.38
N MET A 198 -34.23 -7.10 -65.87
CA MET A 198 -32.89 -7.99 -65.89
C MET A 198 -32.61 -9.20 -67.00
N LYS A 199 -31.59 -10.19 -67.28
CA LYS A 199 -30.11 -10.76 -67.11
C LYS A 199 -29.64 -12.15 -67.92
N SER A 200 -28.33 -12.65 -68.19
CA SER A 200 -27.85 -14.00 -68.92
C SER A 200 -26.27 -14.51 -69.17
N ALA A 201 -25.78 -15.83 -69.43
CA ALA A 201 -24.36 -16.39 -69.95
C ALA A 201 -23.95 -18.00 -70.19
N GLU A 202 -22.87 -18.55 -70.96
CA GLU A 202 -22.21 -20.01 -70.99
C GLU A 202 -20.82 -20.51 -71.81
N SER A 203 -20.43 -21.83 -72.21
CA SER A 203 -19.00 -22.42 -72.66
C SER A 203 -18.67 -23.84 -73.52
N PRO A 204 -17.37 -24.38 -73.89
CA PRO A 204 -16.91 -25.42 -75.01
C PRO A 204 -15.80 -26.68 -74.92
N HIS A 205 -15.36 -27.53 -75.99
CA HIS A 205 -14.31 -28.72 -76.08
C HIS A 205 -13.76 -29.48 -77.48
N SER A 206 -12.68 -30.41 -77.61
CA SER A 206 -12.14 -31.23 -78.89
C SER A 206 -10.87 -32.32 -78.94
N ALA A 207 -10.61 -33.35 -79.91
CA ALA A 207 -9.32 -34.27 -80.18
C ALA A 207 -9.19 -35.40 -81.42
N GLN A 208 -7.98 -36.08 -81.86
CA GLN A 208 -7.66 -37.49 -82.57
C GLN A 208 -6.33 -37.82 -83.56
N GLU A 209 -5.90 -39.09 -84.05
CA GLU A 209 -4.57 -39.58 -84.79
C GLU A 209 -4.38 -41.02 -85.65
N GLN A 210 -3.26 -41.36 -86.46
CA GLN A 210 -2.45 -42.68 -86.89
C GLN A 210 -2.38 -43.61 -88.29
N ASN A 211 -1.22 -44.30 -88.79
CA ASN A 211 -0.95 -45.63 -89.67
C ASN A 211 0.29 -45.87 -90.79
N ASN A 212 0.85 -47.12 -91.24
CA ASN A 212 1.87 -47.51 -92.41
C ASN A 212 2.36 -49.07 -92.81
N THR A 213 3.00 -49.56 -94.01
CA THR A 213 3.83 -50.90 -94.37
C THR A 213 4.36 -51.44 -95.87
N LEU A 214 5.29 -52.51 -96.06
CA LEU A 214 5.69 -53.59 -97.19
C LEU A 214 6.75 -53.51 -98.47
N GLN A 215 7.70 -54.49 -98.79
CA GLN A 215 8.42 -54.81 -100.15
C GLN A 215 9.63 -55.88 -100.28
N ASN A 216 9.81 -56.77 -101.33
CA ASN A 216 11.13 -57.45 -101.80
C ASN A 216 11.13 -58.49 -103.03
N MET A 217 12.33 -58.91 -103.58
CA MET A 217 12.78 -60.21 -104.22
C MET A 217 13.50 -60.31 -105.63
N HIS A 218 14.51 -61.24 -105.71
CA HIS A 218 15.08 -62.06 -106.85
C HIS A 218 16.17 -61.55 -107.87
N LYS A 219 17.27 -62.34 -108.11
CA LYS A 219 18.22 -62.32 -109.29
C LYS A 219 19.32 -63.45 -109.30
N LYS A 220 19.69 -64.06 -110.46
CA LYS A 220 21.02 -64.69 -110.85
C LYS A 220 21.10 -65.00 -112.38
N MET A 221 22.09 -65.74 -112.95
CA MET A 221 21.87 -67.07 -113.65
C MET A 221 22.96 -67.65 -114.62
N LYS A 222 23.87 -66.91 -115.28
CA LYS A 222 24.37 -67.23 -116.66
C LYS A 222 25.89 -67.56 -116.80
N ASP A 223 26.47 -68.36 -115.91
CA ASP A 223 27.81 -68.02 -115.40
C ASP A 223 29.02 -68.96 -115.72
N MET A 224 28.86 -70.15 -116.36
CA MET A 224 29.75 -71.31 -116.08
C MET A 224 30.96 -71.63 -117.02
N GLU A 225 30.97 -71.31 -118.32
CA GLU A 225 32.06 -71.79 -119.23
C GLU A 225 33.35 -70.95 -119.23
N LEU A 226 33.33 -69.75 -118.62
CA LEU A 226 34.54 -68.97 -118.32
C LEU A 226 35.55 -69.75 -117.45
N GLU A 227 35.00 -70.57 -116.54
CA GLU A 227 35.69 -71.12 -115.38
C GLU A 227 36.94 -71.95 -115.74
N HIS A 228 37.03 -72.58 -116.91
CA HIS A 228 38.05 -73.60 -117.17
C HIS A 228 39.36 -73.12 -117.82
N SER A 229 39.34 -72.02 -118.60
CA SER A 229 40.58 -71.29 -118.91
C SER A 229 40.99 -70.42 -117.73
N ASP A 230 40.00 -69.86 -117.01
CA ASP A 230 40.22 -69.19 -115.74
C ASP A 230 40.98 -70.14 -114.80
N CYS A 231 40.59 -71.41 -114.63
CA CYS A 231 41.26 -72.39 -113.75
C CYS A 231 42.80 -72.43 -113.82
N SER A 232 43.43 -72.27 -114.99
CA SER A 232 44.91 -72.33 -115.08
C SER A 232 45.58 -71.02 -114.66
N GLU A 233 44.97 -69.88 -114.97
CA GLU A 233 45.39 -68.60 -114.40
C GLU A 233 45.01 -68.49 -112.92
N LEU A 234 43.87 -69.08 -112.51
CA LEU A 234 43.35 -69.15 -111.15
C LEU A 234 44.30 -69.95 -110.27
N LEU A 235 44.85 -71.09 -110.74
CA LEU A 235 45.88 -71.83 -110.00
C LEU A 235 47.17 -71.02 -109.83
N ARG A 236 47.55 -70.19 -110.81
CA ARG A 236 48.73 -69.31 -110.70
C ARG A 236 48.46 -68.11 -109.79
N ARG A 237 47.27 -67.50 -109.89
CA ARG A 237 46.76 -66.45 -108.99
C ARG A 237 46.69 -66.99 -107.56
N GLN A 238 46.06 -68.13 -107.33
CA GLN A 238 45.99 -68.85 -106.05
C GLN A 238 47.37 -69.17 -105.48
N ALA A 239 48.36 -69.55 -106.29
CA ALA A 239 49.73 -69.73 -105.79
C ALA A 239 50.31 -68.40 -105.24
N SER A 240 50.24 -67.31 -106.00
CA SER A 240 50.67 -65.99 -105.54
C SER A 240 49.80 -65.39 -104.42
N GLU A 241 48.51 -65.73 -104.37
CA GLU A 241 47.57 -65.35 -103.31
C GLU A 241 47.83 -66.13 -102.04
N LEU A 242 48.23 -67.42 -102.11
CA LEU A 242 48.65 -68.23 -100.97
C LEU A 242 49.99 -67.73 -100.42
N GLU A 243 50.94 -67.36 -101.29
CA GLU A 243 52.22 -66.79 -100.89
C GLU A 243 52.02 -65.42 -100.20
N TYR A 244 51.24 -64.52 -100.82
CA TYR A 244 50.81 -63.26 -100.20
C TYR A 244 49.98 -63.45 -98.93
N CYS A 245 49.10 -64.45 -98.86
CA CYS A 245 48.34 -64.77 -97.65
C CYS A 245 49.24 -65.33 -96.55
N SER A 246 50.29 -66.09 -96.89
CA SER A 246 51.29 -66.57 -95.92
C SER A 246 52.11 -65.41 -95.36
N GLU A 247 52.60 -64.50 -96.21
CA GLU A 247 53.24 -63.25 -95.75
C GLU A 247 52.29 -62.37 -94.92
N ARG A 248 50.98 -62.39 -95.23
CA ARG A 248 49.97 -61.65 -94.46
C ARG A 248 49.67 -62.34 -93.14
N GLU A 249 49.62 -63.67 -93.11
CA GLU A 249 49.43 -64.47 -91.89
C GLU A 249 50.63 -64.32 -90.95
N GLU A 250 51.86 -64.34 -91.46
CA GLU A 250 53.05 -64.16 -90.64
C GLU A 250 53.16 -62.74 -90.07
N ARG A 251 52.73 -61.71 -90.82
CA ARG A 251 52.54 -60.34 -90.31
C ARG A 251 51.44 -60.26 -89.27
N LEU A 252 50.25 -60.79 -89.55
CA LEU A 252 49.13 -60.83 -88.60
C LEU A 252 49.51 -61.60 -87.32
N LYS A 253 50.33 -62.65 -87.41
CA LYS A 253 50.84 -63.40 -86.25
C LYS A 253 51.78 -62.55 -85.40
N LYS A 254 52.68 -61.78 -86.00
CA LYS A 254 53.55 -60.80 -85.30
C LYS A 254 52.74 -59.64 -84.71
N GLU A 255 51.66 -59.21 -85.38
CA GLU A 255 50.71 -58.21 -84.86
C GLU A 255 49.89 -58.76 -83.68
N ILE A 256 49.45 -60.03 -83.72
CA ILE A 256 48.76 -60.71 -82.61
C ILE A 256 49.70 -60.96 -81.43
N GLU A 257 50.95 -61.34 -81.67
CA GLU A 257 51.95 -61.55 -80.62
C GLU A 257 52.32 -60.23 -79.93
N THR A 258 52.54 -59.17 -80.69
CA THR A 258 52.74 -57.82 -80.11
C THR A 258 51.47 -57.26 -79.45
N ALA A 259 50.28 -57.61 -79.93
CA ALA A 259 49.01 -57.25 -79.27
C ALA A 259 48.81 -58.02 -77.95
N THR A 260 49.13 -59.31 -77.88
CA THR A 260 49.02 -60.10 -76.63
C THR A 260 50.07 -59.68 -75.59
N ILE A 261 51.27 -59.27 -76.00
CA ILE A 261 52.25 -58.64 -75.09
C ILE A 261 51.73 -57.29 -74.56
N ARG A 262 51.06 -56.48 -75.41
CA ARG A 262 50.41 -55.24 -74.97
C ARG A 262 49.23 -55.50 -74.03
N ILE A 263 48.41 -56.51 -74.28
CA ILE A 263 47.29 -56.91 -73.42
C ILE A 263 47.81 -57.32 -72.03
N LYS A 264 48.81 -58.21 -71.95
CA LYS A 264 49.41 -58.60 -70.66
C LYS A 264 49.96 -57.41 -69.88
N LYS A 265 50.65 -56.49 -70.55
CA LYS A 265 51.15 -55.26 -69.90
C LYS A 265 50.03 -54.32 -69.44
N LEU A 266 48.89 -54.31 -70.14
CA LEU A 266 47.70 -53.57 -69.70
C LEU A 266 47.01 -54.27 -68.51
N GLU A 267 46.95 -55.61 -68.49
CA GLU A 267 46.44 -56.40 -67.36
C GLU A 267 47.30 -56.19 -66.11
N GLU A 268 48.63 -56.25 -66.24
CA GLU A 268 49.60 -55.94 -65.17
C GLU A 268 49.43 -54.50 -64.64
N ASN A 269 49.28 -53.51 -65.54
CA ASN A 269 49.03 -52.12 -65.15
C ASN A 269 47.67 -51.97 -64.41
N ILE A 270 46.60 -52.60 -64.92
CA ILE A 270 45.26 -52.52 -64.32
C ILE A 270 45.24 -53.14 -62.92
N GLU A 271 45.98 -54.24 -62.70
CA GLU A 271 46.05 -54.86 -61.37
C GLU A 271 46.94 -54.05 -60.41
N ALA A 272 48.00 -53.40 -60.90
CA ALA A 272 48.76 -52.42 -60.12
C ALA A 272 47.93 -51.19 -59.74
N GLU A 273 47.10 -50.67 -60.65
CA GLU A 273 46.16 -49.58 -60.39
C GLU A 273 45.08 -49.98 -59.37
N ARG A 274 44.56 -51.23 -59.45
CA ARG A 274 43.62 -51.78 -58.44
C ARG A 274 44.27 -51.89 -57.06
N ALA A 275 45.50 -52.39 -56.97
CA ALA A 275 46.23 -52.48 -55.71
C ALA A 275 46.45 -51.09 -55.10
N ALA A 276 46.95 -50.12 -55.89
CA ALA A 276 47.15 -48.74 -55.46
C ALA A 276 45.83 -48.05 -55.06
N HIS A 277 44.73 -48.32 -55.77
CA HIS A 277 43.41 -47.79 -55.43
C HIS A 277 42.86 -48.40 -54.12
N LEU A 278 43.06 -49.69 -53.87
CA LEU A 278 42.69 -50.34 -52.60
C LEU A 278 43.51 -49.81 -51.43
N GLU A 279 44.83 -49.66 -51.59
CA GLU A 279 45.70 -49.03 -50.59
C GLU A 279 45.30 -47.57 -50.32
N SER A 280 45.04 -46.78 -51.38
CA SER A 280 44.52 -45.42 -51.26
C SER A 280 43.18 -45.35 -50.52
N LYS A 281 42.26 -46.30 -50.79
CA LYS A 281 40.97 -46.40 -50.11
C LYS A 281 41.13 -46.74 -48.63
N PHE A 282 41.95 -47.74 -48.27
CA PHE A 282 42.22 -48.07 -46.86
C PHE A 282 42.88 -46.91 -46.11
N ASN A 283 43.86 -46.24 -46.73
CA ASN A 283 44.49 -45.05 -46.15
C ASN A 283 43.49 -43.90 -45.98
N SER A 284 42.57 -43.70 -46.93
CA SER A 284 41.48 -42.73 -46.80
C SER A 284 40.51 -43.07 -45.66
N GLU A 285 40.13 -44.34 -45.50
CA GLU A 285 39.27 -44.79 -44.39
C GLU A 285 39.95 -44.65 -43.02
N ILE A 286 41.25 -44.95 -42.92
CA ILE A 286 42.05 -44.71 -41.71
C ILE A 286 42.12 -43.21 -41.38
N ILE A 287 42.33 -42.35 -42.39
CA ILE A 287 42.32 -40.89 -42.21
C ILE A 287 40.94 -40.39 -41.77
N GLN A 288 39.85 -40.90 -42.36
CA GLN A 288 38.48 -40.53 -41.97
C GLN A 288 38.13 -40.97 -40.54
N LEU A 289 38.55 -42.18 -40.13
CA LEU A 289 38.42 -42.63 -38.74
C LEU A 289 39.23 -41.72 -37.81
N ARG A 290 40.47 -41.38 -38.18
CA ARG A 290 41.32 -40.52 -37.34
C ARG A 290 40.80 -39.08 -37.25
N ILE A 291 40.19 -38.56 -38.31
CA ILE A 291 39.47 -37.29 -38.27
C ILE A 291 38.29 -37.39 -37.30
N ARG A 292 37.48 -38.45 -37.36
CA ARG A 292 36.35 -38.66 -36.44
C ARG A 292 36.78 -38.79 -34.97
N ASP A 293 37.89 -39.47 -34.70
CA ASP A 293 38.48 -39.56 -33.35
C ASP A 293 38.89 -38.17 -32.83
N LEU A 294 39.54 -37.37 -33.68
CA LEU A 294 39.99 -36.02 -33.36
C LEU A 294 38.81 -35.03 -33.22
N GLU A 295 37.77 -35.18 -34.03
CA GLU A 295 36.50 -34.45 -33.88
C GLU A 295 35.81 -34.83 -32.56
N GLY A 296 35.74 -36.11 -32.21
CA GLY A 296 35.20 -36.58 -30.94
C GLY A 296 35.98 -36.01 -29.75
N ALA A 297 37.30 -36.10 -29.76
CA ALA A 297 38.16 -35.52 -28.75
C ALA A 297 38.00 -33.98 -28.66
N LEU A 298 37.89 -33.29 -29.80
CA LEU A 298 37.67 -31.85 -29.85
C LEU A 298 36.29 -31.44 -29.32
N GLN A 299 35.24 -32.25 -29.50
CA GLN A 299 33.93 -31.97 -28.90
C GLN A 299 33.90 -32.25 -27.40
N VAL A 300 34.60 -33.28 -26.92
CA VAL A 300 34.82 -33.51 -25.48
C VAL A 300 35.61 -32.36 -24.86
N GLU A 301 36.65 -31.87 -25.53
CA GLU A 301 37.45 -30.75 -25.02
C GLU A 301 36.71 -29.40 -25.10
N LYS A 302 35.81 -29.21 -26.07
CA LYS A 302 34.87 -28.07 -26.05
C LYS A 302 33.87 -28.16 -24.91
N ALA A 303 33.41 -29.36 -24.55
CA ALA A 303 32.52 -29.57 -23.42
C ALA A 303 33.24 -29.34 -22.08
N SER A 304 34.46 -29.87 -21.90
CA SER A 304 35.29 -29.62 -20.71
C SER A 304 35.66 -28.12 -20.59
N GLN A 305 35.97 -27.45 -21.71
CA GLN A 305 36.23 -26.01 -21.74
C GLN A 305 34.98 -25.20 -21.39
N ALA A 306 33.80 -25.57 -21.90
CA ALA A 306 32.54 -24.91 -21.57
C ALA A 306 32.15 -25.09 -20.09
N GLU A 307 32.37 -26.28 -19.54
CA GLU A 307 32.18 -26.57 -18.11
C GLU A 307 33.18 -25.77 -17.25
N ALA A 308 34.46 -25.72 -17.64
CA ALA A 308 35.48 -24.92 -16.96
C ALA A 308 35.18 -23.41 -17.01
N LEU A 309 34.67 -22.90 -18.12
CA LEU A 309 34.23 -21.50 -18.26
C LEU A 309 33.00 -21.20 -17.40
N SER A 310 32.02 -22.11 -17.36
CA SER A 310 30.83 -22.01 -16.50
C SER A 310 31.21 -22.00 -15.01
N ASN A 311 32.12 -22.90 -14.60
CA ASN A 311 32.65 -22.95 -13.24
C ASN A 311 33.45 -21.68 -12.89
N LEU A 312 34.24 -21.15 -13.83
CA LEU A 312 34.96 -19.88 -13.66
C LEU A 312 34.00 -18.69 -13.53
N GLU A 313 32.90 -18.67 -14.29
CA GLU A 313 31.86 -17.63 -14.19
C GLU A 313 31.06 -17.73 -12.89
N MET A 314 30.76 -18.94 -12.41
CA MET A 314 30.20 -19.19 -11.08
C MET A 314 31.13 -18.67 -9.98
N ILE A 315 32.42 -19.03 -10.00
CA ILE A 315 33.43 -18.55 -9.04
C ILE A 315 33.55 -17.01 -9.10
N LYS A 316 33.54 -16.42 -10.30
CA LYS A 316 33.56 -14.96 -10.50
C LYS A 316 32.30 -14.28 -9.95
N LYS A 317 31.14 -14.93 -10.03
CA LYS A 317 29.90 -14.47 -9.41
C LYS A 317 29.98 -14.56 -7.88
N GLU A 318 30.49 -15.66 -7.33
CA GLU A 318 30.71 -15.82 -5.88
C GLU A 318 31.68 -14.76 -5.34
N PHE A 319 32.81 -14.50 -6.01
CA PHE A 319 33.71 -13.40 -5.65
C PHE A 319 32.99 -12.05 -5.66
N LYS A 320 32.18 -11.76 -6.68
CA LYS A 320 31.37 -10.53 -6.74
C LYS A 320 30.33 -10.46 -5.63
N GLU A 321 29.74 -11.58 -5.19
CA GLU A 321 28.82 -11.63 -4.05
C GLU A 321 29.54 -11.42 -2.71
N VAL A 322 30.79 -11.90 -2.58
CA VAL A 322 31.69 -11.63 -1.45
C VAL A 322 32.15 -10.18 -1.41
N GLU A 323 32.53 -9.58 -2.54
CA GLU A 323 32.81 -8.14 -2.65
C GLU A 323 31.60 -7.29 -2.25
N ASN A 324 30.41 -7.66 -2.73
CA ASN A 324 29.15 -7.01 -2.34
C ASN A 324 28.80 -7.25 -0.87
N ALA A 325 29.26 -8.33 -0.24
CA ALA A 325 29.13 -8.55 1.20
C ALA A 325 30.11 -7.69 2.00
N TYR A 326 31.37 -7.60 1.55
CA TYR A 326 32.40 -6.75 2.14
C TYR A 326 32.02 -5.27 2.06
N GLU A 327 31.59 -4.75 0.90
CA GLU A 327 31.14 -3.37 0.76
C GLU A 327 29.80 -3.09 1.43
N ARG A 328 28.99 -4.11 1.75
CA ARG A 328 27.86 -3.96 2.69
C ARG A 328 28.36 -3.82 4.13
N GLU A 329 29.25 -4.70 4.57
CA GLU A 329 29.72 -4.69 5.96
C GLU A 329 30.61 -3.49 6.28
N LYS A 330 31.39 -3.01 5.32
CA LYS A 330 32.13 -1.74 5.39
C LYS A 330 31.20 -0.53 5.56
N ARG A 331 30.05 -0.50 4.87
CA ARG A 331 29.01 0.53 5.09
C ARG A 331 28.30 0.35 6.43
N ASN A 332 27.96 -0.88 6.84
CA ASN A 332 27.41 -1.16 8.16
C ASN A 332 28.35 -0.66 9.27
N ALA A 333 29.66 -0.93 9.15
CA ALA A 333 30.68 -0.49 10.08
C ALA A 333 30.82 1.04 10.12
N GLN A 334 30.78 1.72 8.97
CA GLN A 334 30.80 3.18 8.92
C GLN A 334 29.52 3.80 9.51
N GLU A 335 28.33 3.29 9.18
CA GLU A 335 27.09 3.72 9.82
C GLU A 335 27.12 3.50 11.35
N ASN A 336 27.71 2.41 11.81
CA ASN A 336 27.82 2.11 13.23
C ASN A 336 28.84 3.02 13.94
N LEU A 337 29.92 3.41 13.26
CA LEU A 337 30.83 4.46 13.72
C LEU A 337 30.14 5.82 13.78
N GLU A 338 29.32 6.17 12.78
CA GLU A 338 28.52 7.41 12.79
C GLU A 338 27.48 7.41 13.92
N LYS A 339 26.79 6.29 14.16
CA LYS A 339 25.87 6.10 15.31
C LYS A 339 26.60 6.20 16.64
N LEU A 340 27.80 5.61 16.76
CA LEU A 340 28.64 5.74 17.96
C LEU A 340 29.07 7.20 18.19
N ASN A 341 29.52 7.90 17.14
CA ASN A 341 29.89 9.31 17.20
C ASN A 341 28.69 10.24 17.51
N ILE A 342 27.45 9.82 17.23
CA ILE A 342 26.23 10.52 17.68
C ILE A 342 26.01 10.28 19.17
N LEU A 343 25.99 9.01 19.60
CA LEU A 343 25.80 8.62 21.01
C LEU A 343 26.88 9.21 21.95
N GLU A 344 28.13 9.32 21.48
CA GLU A 344 29.21 9.98 22.23
C GLU A 344 28.95 11.48 22.40
N ARG A 345 28.47 12.18 21.37
CA ARG A 345 28.09 13.61 21.48
C ARG A 345 26.86 13.82 22.36
N GLU A 346 25.88 12.91 22.29
CA GLU A 346 24.71 12.92 23.18
C GLU A 346 25.11 12.66 24.64
N TYR A 347 26.03 11.72 24.87
CA TYR A 347 26.62 11.46 26.20
C TYR A 347 27.41 12.67 26.72
N LEU A 348 28.25 13.29 25.90
CA LEU A 348 29.00 14.51 26.28
C LEU A 348 28.06 15.69 26.54
N SER A 349 26.99 15.85 25.76
CA SER A 349 25.97 16.89 25.97
C SER A 349 25.18 16.68 27.26
N THR A 350 24.69 15.46 27.52
CA THR A 350 23.93 15.15 28.74
C THR A 350 24.82 15.21 29.98
N ASN A 351 26.08 14.75 29.91
CA ASN A 351 27.04 14.89 30.99
C ASN A 351 27.38 16.37 31.28
N LYS A 352 27.44 17.23 30.23
CA LYS A 352 27.59 18.68 30.41
C LYS A 352 26.36 19.31 31.08
N GLN A 353 25.14 18.95 30.66
CA GLN A 353 23.90 19.42 31.29
C GLN A 353 23.80 18.98 32.76
N LEU A 354 24.11 17.73 33.07
CA LEU A 354 24.17 17.21 34.44
C LEU A 354 25.24 17.92 35.28
N HIS A 355 26.39 18.26 34.70
CA HIS A 355 27.40 19.06 35.40
C HIS A 355 26.92 20.49 35.67
N GLU A 356 26.25 21.13 34.71
CA GLU A 356 25.65 22.47 34.87
C GLU A 356 24.56 22.47 35.95
N GLU A 357 23.67 21.46 35.97
CA GLU A 357 22.70 21.23 37.05
C GLU A 357 23.38 20.98 38.42
N ILE A 358 24.49 20.24 38.46
CA ILE A 358 25.23 19.98 39.70
C ILE A 358 25.84 21.26 40.24
N GLU A 359 26.40 22.13 39.39
CA GLU A 359 26.92 23.44 39.84
C GLU A 359 25.81 24.42 40.23
N GLU A 360 24.62 24.35 39.61
CA GLU A 360 23.45 25.11 40.05
C GLU A 360 22.93 24.61 41.41
N LYS A 361 22.76 23.29 41.58
CA LYS A 361 22.35 22.66 42.85
C LYS A 361 23.36 22.93 43.97
N LYS A 362 24.68 22.96 43.67
CA LYS A 362 25.72 23.41 44.61
C LYS A 362 25.53 24.85 45.06
N LYS A 363 25.23 25.79 44.13
CA LYS A 363 24.94 27.20 44.49
C LYS A 363 23.72 27.31 45.39
N VAL A 364 22.64 26.60 45.07
CA VAL A 364 21.44 26.54 45.93
C VAL A 364 21.78 25.97 47.32
N ILE A 365 22.66 24.96 47.41
CA ILE A 365 23.14 24.42 48.68
C ILE A 365 23.99 25.44 49.45
N THR A 366 24.86 26.23 48.79
CA THR A 366 25.63 27.29 49.48
C THR A 366 24.72 28.42 49.98
N ASP A 367 23.79 28.91 49.17
CA ASP A 367 22.78 29.90 49.54
C ASP A 367 21.94 29.44 50.75
N LEU A 368 21.51 28.17 50.75
CA LEU A 368 20.76 27.59 51.86
C LEU A 368 21.64 27.40 53.10
N SER A 369 22.93 27.08 52.94
CA SER A 369 23.87 26.95 54.06
C SER A 369 24.17 28.30 54.72
N GLU A 370 24.30 29.37 53.93
CA GLU A 370 24.48 30.74 54.42
C GLU A 370 23.22 31.22 55.16
N ARG A 371 22.03 31.03 54.57
CA ARG A 371 20.75 31.34 55.25
C ARG A 371 20.52 30.49 56.50
N LEU A 372 20.97 29.23 56.54
CA LEU A 372 20.90 28.41 57.76
C LEU A 372 21.84 28.95 58.85
N TRP A 373 23.04 29.40 58.49
CA TRP A 373 23.98 30.01 59.43
C TRP A 373 23.46 31.34 59.99
N ASP A 374 22.89 32.21 59.15
CA ASP A 374 22.23 33.44 59.58
C ASP A 374 21.03 33.16 60.50
N ASN A 375 20.18 32.18 60.16
CA ASN A 375 19.07 31.77 61.02
C ASN A 375 19.54 31.17 62.35
N GLU A 376 20.62 30.37 62.36
CA GLU A 376 21.18 29.82 63.61
C GLU A 376 21.81 30.94 64.48
N LYS A 377 22.39 31.96 63.85
CA LYS A 377 22.88 33.17 64.51
C LYS A 377 21.73 33.98 65.12
N SER A 378 20.69 34.30 64.36
CA SER A 378 19.50 35.00 64.87
C SER A 378 18.71 34.18 65.89
N PHE A 379 18.73 32.84 65.81
CA PHE A 379 18.19 31.98 66.86
C PHE A 379 18.98 32.11 68.17
N LYS A 380 20.31 32.19 68.13
CA LYS A 380 21.14 32.44 69.31
C LYS A 380 20.94 33.85 69.87
N GLU A 381 20.76 34.85 69.01
CA GLU A 381 20.40 36.22 69.40
C GLU A 381 19.03 36.22 70.14
N LEU A 382 17.99 35.63 69.56
CA LEU A 382 16.66 35.46 70.18
C LEU A 382 16.70 34.60 71.47
N GLN A 383 17.56 33.58 71.54
CA GLN A 383 17.72 32.75 72.74
C GLN A 383 18.35 33.56 73.89
N ASN A 384 19.28 34.47 73.59
CA ASN A 384 19.85 35.40 74.56
C ASN A 384 18.82 36.45 75.00
N GLU A 385 18.03 37.00 74.07
CA GLU A 385 16.92 37.91 74.41
C GLU A 385 15.87 37.22 75.29
N LEU A 386 15.47 35.98 74.97
CA LEU A 386 14.56 35.18 75.79
C LEU A 386 15.13 34.89 77.19
N ALA A 387 16.44 34.68 77.31
CA ALA A 387 17.11 34.52 78.61
C ALA A 387 17.12 35.83 79.42
N MET A 388 17.28 36.98 78.75
CA MET A 388 17.16 38.30 79.38
C MET A 388 15.71 38.62 79.78
N ALA A 389 14.74 38.30 78.93
CA ALA A 389 13.31 38.45 79.22
C ALA A 389 12.89 37.58 80.40
N LYS A 390 13.34 36.32 80.48
CA LYS A 390 13.10 35.43 81.63
C LYS A 390 13.71 35.97 82.94
N LYS A 391 14.88 36.64 82.88
CA LYS A 391 15.44 37.35 84.06
C LYS A 391 14.58 38.54 84.47
N HIS A 392 14.07 39.33 83.53
CA HIS A 392 13.16 40.44 83.84
C HIS A 392 11.82 39.93 84.39
N GLN A 393 11.28 38.84 83.84
CA GLN A 393 10.07 38.19 84.35
C GLN A 393 10.29 37.70 85.78
N ALA A 394 11.40 37.00 86.07
CA ALA A 394 11.73 36.53 87.41
C ALA A 394 11.84 37.69 88.44
N PHE A 395 12.52 38.77 88.07
CA PHE A 395 12.63 39.99 88.87
C PHE A 395 11.27 40.66 89.12
N LEU A 396 10.40 40.72 88.11
CA LEU A 396 9.04 41.23 88.25
C LEU A 396 8.17 40.33 89.13
N THR A 397 8.26 39.00 89.01
CA THR A 397 7.53 38.08 89.90
C THR A 397 8.02 38.16 91.33
N GLU A 398 9.32 38.27 91.57
CA GLU A 398 9.88 38.49 92.92
C GLU A 398 9.41 39.83 93.51
N THR A 399 9.39 40.90 92.70
CA THR A 399 8.85 42.20 93.10
C THR A 399 7.36 42.13 93.42
N CYS A 400 6.56 41.42 92.60
CA CYS A 400 5.14 41.21 92.85
C CYS A 400 4.87 40.35 94.08
N GLU A 401 5.64 39.29 94.34
CA GLU A 401 5.53 38.50 95.56
C GLU A 401 5.88 39.32 96.81
N ASN A 402 6.94 40.13 96.76
CA ASN A 402 7.31 40.98 97.88
C ASN A 402 6.21 42.02 98.16
N ASN A 403 5.67 42.67 97.12
CA ASN A 403 4.52 43.59 97.23
C ASN A 403 3.24 42.90 97.75
N MET A 404 3.00 41.64 97.38
CA MET A 404 1.89 40.82 97.90
C MET A 404 2.07 40.54 99.39
N ARG A 405 3.27 40.14 99.82
CA ARG A 405 3.59 39.90 101.25
C ARG A 405 3.48 41.20 102.07
N GLU A 406 3.85 42.36 101.51
CA GLU A 406 3.61 43.66 102.15
C GLU A 406 2.10 44.00 102.25
N LEU A 407 1.29 43.64 101.24
CA LEU A 407 -0.17 43.80 101.29
C LEU A 407 -0.83 42.85 102.31
N GLU A 408 -0.34 41.62 102.45
CA GLU A 408 -0.79 40.67 103.49
C GLU A 408 -0.46 41.19 104.90
N LEU A 409 0.77 41.68 105.12
CA LEU A 409 1.19 42.31 106.38
C LEU A 409 0.39 43.59 106.69
N LEU A 410 0.00 44.36 105.68
CA LEU A 410 -0.90 45.51 105.84
C LEU A 410 -2.33 45.08 106.18
N LEU A 411 -2.86 44.02 105.57
CA LEU A 411 -4.21 43.52 105.85
C LEU A 411 -4.36 43.00 107.29
N ASP A 412 -3.37 42.28 107.83
CA ASP A 412 -3.35 41.86 109.24
C ASP A 412 -3.33 43.06 110.22
N SER A 413 -2.79 44.21 109.79
CA SER A 413 -2.64 45.39 110.67
C SER A 413 -3.94 46.17 110.95
N PHE A 414 -4.98 46.01 110.14
CA PHE A 414 -6.20 46.84 110.19
C PHE A 414 -7.32 46.30 111.10
N ALA A 415 -7.10 45.19 111.81
CA ALA A 415 -8.13 44.48 112.58
C ALA A 415 -8.47 45.06 113.98
N MET A 416 -8.04 46.29 114.34
CA MET A 416 -8.28 46.87 115.68
C MET A 416 -8.72 48.34 115.68
N SER A 417 -9.78 48.65 116.44
CA SER A 417 -10.17 50.01 116.84
C SER A 417 -9.32 50.52 118.02
N GLY A 418 -9.06 51.82 118.23
CA GLY A 418 -9.40 53.00 117.43
C GLY A 418 -9.44 54.31 118.26
N GLN A 419 -9.82 55.42 117.60
CA GLN A 419 -10.40 56.66 118.20
C GLN A 419 -9.50 57.72 118.90
N ARG A 420 -9.10 58.75 118.10
CA ARG A 420 -8.87 60.19 118.45
C ARG A 420 -7.61 60.51 119.32
N THR A 421 -6.94 61.66 119.17
CA THR A 421 -7.45 63.05 119.12
C THR A 421 -6.62 64.06 118.31
N ALA A 422 -7.29 65.14 117.87
CA ALA A 422 -6.82 66.53 117.58
C ALA A 422 -5.60 66.79 116.63
N GLY A 423 -5.71 67.76 115.71
CA GLY A 423 -4.58 68.16 114.84
C GLY A 423 -4.77 69.33 113.85
N THR A 424 -5.99 69.57 113.35
CA THR A 424 -6.46 70.76 112.59
C THR A 424 -5.87 71.09 111.20
N CYS A 425 -6.75 71.57 110.29
CA CYS A 425 -6.49 72.24 108.98
C CYS A 425 -5.82 71.41 107.86
N LYS A 426 -6.33 71.33 106.62
CA LYS A 426 -7.59 71.80 105.96
C LYS A 426 -8.02 70.69 104.97
N ASP A 427 -9.23 70.14 104.98
CA ASP A 427 -10.55 70.71 104.64
C ASP A 427 -10.96 70.44 103.17
N LYS A 428 -11.87 69.46 103.00
CA LYS A 428 -12.68 69.08 101.81
C LYS A 428 -11.93 68.45 100.61
N ASP A 429 -12.50 67.46 99.90
CA ASP A 429 -13.87 66.91 99.95
C ASP A 429 -13.94 65.36 99.90
N LYS A 430 -15.15 64.83 100.11
CA LYS A 430 -15.57 63.43 100.41
C LYS A 430 -14.85 62.26 99.68
N PRO A 431 -14.72 61.09 100.33
CA PRO A 431 -14.21 59.87 99.69
C PRO A 431 -15.27 59.20 98.78
N PRO A 432 -14.85 58.51 97.70
CA PRO A 432 -15.71 57.58 96.97
C PRO A 432 -15.94 56.29 97.78
N SER A 433 -17.00 55.55 97.46
CA SER A 433 -17.40 54.35 98.22
C SER A 433 -16.41 53.18 98.03
N PRO A 434 -16.42 52.16 98.93
CA PRO A 434 -15.61 50.95 98.77
C PRO A 434 -15.84 50.24 97.42
N SER A 435 -17.03 50.40 96.83
CA SER A 435 -17.33 49.88 95.49
C SER A 435 -16.46 50.50 94.39
N VAL A 436 -16.00 51.76 94.54
CA VAL A 436 -15.16 52.42 93.53
C VAL A 436 -13.71 51.99 93.64
N VAL A 437 -13.20 51.76 94.87
CA VAL A 437 -11.86 51.19 95.07
C VAL A 437 -11.82 49.74 94.56
N LEU A 438 -12.85 48.94 94.87
CA LEU A 438 -12.99 47.59 94.32
C LEU A 438 -13.14 47.59 92.80
N GLU A 439 -13.92 48.50 92.20
CA GLU A 439 -14.05 48.56 90.74
C GLU A 439 -12.79 49.11 90.06
N THR A 440 -12.00 49.98 90.72
CA THR A 440 -10.69 50.41 90.22
C THR A 440 -9.67 49.26 90.28
N LEU A 441 -9.67 48.47 91.36
CA LEU A 441 -8.91 47.23 91.46
C LEU A 441 -9.37 46.20 90.43
N ARG A 442 -10.68 46.14 90.15
CA ARG A 442 -11.25 45.26 89.13
C ARG A 442 -10.85 45.69 87.73
N CYS A 443 -10.91 46.97 87.39
CA CYS A 443 -10.45 47.51 86.11
C CYS A 443 -8.95 47.29 85.92
N THR A 444 -8.12 47.55 86.94
CA THR A 444 -6.67 47.28 86.86
C THR A 444 -6.33 45.79 86.82
N LEU A 445 -7.02 44.93 87.57
CA LEU A 445 -6.91 43.48 87.41
C LEU A 445 -7.38 43.01 86.03
N THR A 446 -8.44 43.60 85.47
CA THR A 446 -8.92 43.31 84.12
C THR A 446 -7.93 43.82 83.07
N ASP A 447 -7.27 44.96 83.27
CA ASP A 447 -6.19 45.45 82.40
C ASP A 447 -4.94 44.57 82.47
N TYR A 448 -4.59 44.05 83.65
CA TYR A 448 -3.50 43.09 83.80
C TYR A 448 -3.87 41.72 83.21
N GLN A 449 -5.11 41.27 83.39
CA GLN A 449 -5.61 40.02 82.83
C GLN A 449 -5.73 40.10 81.31
N ASN A 450 -6.25 41.21 80.76
CA ASN A 450 -6.25 41.51 79.33
C ASN A 450 -4.81 41.57 78.80
N LYS A 451 -3.84 42.22 79.47
CA LYS A 451 -2.43 42.21 79.02
C LYS A 451 -1.77 40.84 79.12
N LEU A 452 -2.14 40.02 80.10
CA LEU A 452 -1.68 38.62 80.20
C LEU A 452 -2.31 37.77 79.09
N GLU A 453 -3.56 38.04 78.73
CA GLU A 453 -4.29 37.35 77.67
C GLU A 453 -3.84 37.83 76.27
N ASP A 454 -3.52 39.10 76.08
CA ASP A 454 -2.90 39.68 74.88
C ASP A 454 -1.49 39.10 74.67
N THR A 455 -0.63 39.09 75.70
CA THR A 455 0.70 38.45 75.59
C THR A 455 0.61 36.93 75.45
N SER A 456 -0.39 36.28 76.05
CA SER A 456 -0.72 34.87 75.78
C SER A 456 -1.21 34.66 74.35
N ASN A 457 -1.96 35.61 73.78
CA ASN A 457 -2.46 35.57 72.40
C ASN A 457 -1.35 35.83 71.39
N GLU A 458 -0.38 36.71 71.68
CA GLU A 458 0.85 36.89 70.88
C GLU A 458 1.72 35.62 70.91
N VAL A 459 1.93 35.02 72.08
CA VAL A 459 2.64 33.72 72.21
C VAL A 459 1.87 32.59 71.52
N THR A 460 0.53 32.61 71.56
CA THR A 460 -0.31 31.64 70.85
C THR A 460 -0.26 31.85 69.34
N LEU A 461 -0.21 33.10 68.86
CA LEU A 461 0.02 33.44 67.45
C LEU A 461 1.41 33.00 66.97
N ALA A 462 2.45 33.14 67.79
CA ALA A 462 3.79 32.60 67.49
C ALA A 462 3.81 31.06 67.43
N LEU A 463 3.06 30.39 68.31
CA LEU A 463 2.87 28.94 68.30
C LEU A 463 1.92 28.43 67.19
N PHE A 464 1.07 29.29 66.62
CA PHE A 464 0.29 28.99 65.42
C PHE A 464 1.06 29.27 64.13
N GLY A 465 1.91 30.31 64.09
CA GLY A 465 2.80 30.59 62.97
C GLY A 465 3.79 29.45 62.70
N SER A 466 4.23 28.76 63.76
CA SER A 466 5.04 27.54 63.67
C SER A 466 4.24 26.26 63.36
N ARG A 467 2.92 26.34 63.16
CA ARG A 467 2.02 25.19 62.92
C ARG A 467 1.54 25.04 61.47
N SER A 468 1.97 25.91 60.56
CA SER A 468 1.65 25.83 59.12
C SER A 468 2.33 24.66 58.38
N PHE A 469 3.31 24.00 59.01
CA PHE A 469 4.03 22.81 58.51
C PHE A 469 3.24 21.49 58.57
N LEU A 470 1.92 21.53 58.76
CA LEU A 470 1.03 20.36 58.67
C LEU A 470 0.08 20.41 57.45
N SER A 471 0.28 21.39 56.56
CA SER A 471 -0.45 21.53 55.29
C SER A 471 0.09 20.58 54.21
N ASP A 472 1.37 20.21 54.30
CA ASP A 472 2.14 19.60 53.22
C ASP A 472 2.00 18.07 53.15
N PHE A 473 0.98 17.47 53.78
CA PHE A 473 0.81 16.00 53.74
C PHE A 473 0.52 15.46 52.33
N SER A 474 -0.09 16.26 51.44
CA SER A 474 -0.19 15.90 50.02
C SER A 474 1.15 15.99 49.30
N VAL A 475 1.95 17.01 49.60
CA VAL A 475 3.28 17.22 48.99
C VAL A 475 4.28 16.20 49.50
N LEU A 476 4.18 15.76 50.76
CA LEU A 476 4.96 14.65 51.31
C LEU A 476 4.52 13.30 50.75
N GLN A 477 3.22 13.06 50.57
CA GLN A 477 2.73 11.85 49.88
C GLN A 477 3.23 11.82 48.43
N GLU A 478 3.05 12.91 47.68
CA GLU A 478 3.53 13.05 46.30
C GLU A 478 5.06 12.98 46.20
N ALA A 479 5.81 13.57 47.13
CA ALA A 479 7.26 13.44 47.20
C ALA A 479 7.70 12.02 47.62
N GLN A 480 6.92 11.30 48.43
CA GLN A 480 7.19 9.93 48.83
C GLN A 480 6.89 8.92 47.71
N ASP A 481 5.83 9.14 46.94
CA ASP A 481 5.51 8.36 45.75
C ASP A 481 6.50 8.67 44.61
N ASN A 482 6.85 9.94 44.38
CA ASN A 482 7.93 10.32 43.46
C ASN A 482 9.30 9.80 43.91
N LEU A 483 9.59 9.75 45.21
CA LEU A 483 10.83 9.14 45.72
C LEU A 483 10.79 7.61 45.61
N ALA A 484 9.61 6.98 45.73
CA ALA A 484 9.44 5.55 45.46
C ALA A 484 9.63 5.23 43.97
N ASP A 485 9.12 6.05 43.05
CA ASP A 485 9.32 5.89 41.61
C ASP A 485 10.74 6.23 41.18
N ALA A 486 11.34 7.32 41.68
CA ALA A 486 12.75 7.62 41.48
C ALA A 486 13.65 6.51 42.05
N ASN A 487 13.25 5.84 43.14
CA ASN A 487 13.98 4.67 43.66
C ASN A 487 13.74 3.41 42.80
N LYS A 488 12.57 3.23 42.16
CA LYS A 488 12.37 2.18 41.14
C LYS A 488 13.25 2.44 39.92
N GLU A 489 13.34 3.68 39.45
CA GLU A 489 14.24 4.08 38.37
C GLU A 489 15.72 3.93 38.77
N LEU A 490 16.10 4.31 39.99
CA LEU A 490 17.45 4.11 40.53
C LEU A 490 17.81 2.62 40.57
N ASN A 491 16.90 1.75 41.03
CA ASN A 491 17.10 0.31 41.02
C ASN A 491 17.17 -0.25 39.59
N HIS A 492 16.35 0.25 38.66
CA HIS A 492 16.38 -0.13 37.25
C HIS A 492 17.69 0.30 36.55
N LEU A 493 18.19 1.50 36.86
CA LEU A 493 19.50 1.99 36.43
C LEU A 493 20.62 1.19 37.07
N HIS A 494 20.51 0.83 38.36
CA HIS A 494 21.50 -0.01 39.03
C HIS A 494 21.54 -1.43 38.44
N THR A 495 20.39 -2.03 38.11
CA THR A 495 20.33 -3.30 37.35
C THR A 495 20.99 -3.14 35.98
N LYS A 496 20.66 -2.08 35.22
CA LYS A 496 21.33 -1.77 33.94
C LYS A 496 22.83 -1.52 34.06
N CYS A 497 23.31 -1.00 35.19
CA CYS A 497 24.74 -0.87 35.47
C CYS A 497 25.37 -2.24 35.75
N VAL A 498 24.73 -3.11 36.53
CA VAL A 498 25.18 -4.51 36.73
C VAL A 498 25.18 -5.29 35.41
N ASP A 499 24.17 -5.13 34.56
CA ASP A 499 24.13 -5.71 33.21
C ASP A 499 25.30 -5.20 32.35
N ARG A 500 25.59 -3.89 32.41
CA ARG A 500 26.76 -3.31 31.73
C ARG A 500 28.09 -3.77 32.32
N ASP A 501 28.19 -3.95 33.64
CA ASP A 501 29.41 -4.43 34.29
C ASP A 501 29.67 -5.91 34.03
N THR A 502 28.63 -6.74 33.90
CA THR A 502 28.78 -8.14 33.45
C THR A 502 29.14 -8.23 31.97
N LEU A 503 28.62 -7.33 31.12
CA LEU A 503 29.06 -7.19 29.72
C LEU A 503 30.52 -6.72 29.63
N ILE A 504 30.92 -5.72 30.43
CA ILE A 504 32.31 -5.24 30.54
C ILE A 504 33.23 -6.35 31.08
N GLY A 505 32.77 -7.15 32.04
CA GLY A 505 33.49 -8.33 32.54
C GLY A 505 33.70 -9.38 31.45
N THR A 506 32.67 -9.61 30.62
CA THR A 506 32.74 -10.52 29.46
C THR A 506 33.74 -10.01 28.41
N LEU A 507 33.65 -8.72 28.04
CA LEU A 507 34.57 -8.08 27.10
C LEU A 507 36.02 -8.04 27.62
N LYS A 508 36.24 -7.85 28.93
CA LYS A 508 37.56 -7.97 29.57
C LYS A 508 38.10 -9.40 29.47
N LEU A 509 37.26 -10.41 29.68
CA LEU A 509 37.64 -11.83 29.53
C LEU A 509 38.00 -12.16 28.07
N GLU A 510 37.28 -11.61 27.10
CA GLU A 510 37.59 -11.79 25.68
C GLU A 510 38.86 -11.06 25.27
N LEU A 511 39.07 -9.82 25.71
CA LEU A 511 40.33 -9.10 25.51
C LEU A 511 41.52 -9.84 26.12
N GLN A 512 41.34 -10.46 27.29
CA GLN A 512 42.38 -11.29 27.92
C GLN A 512 42.67 -12.58 27.14
N LYS A 513 41.65 -13.23 26.54
CA LYS A 513 41.84 -14.36 25.62
C LYS A 513 42.59 -13.94 24.35
N VAL A 514 42.25 -12.78 23.77
CA VAL A 514 42.93 -12.24 22.58
C VAL A 514 44.39 -11.93 22.88
N LEU A 515 44.69 -11.29 24.03
CA LEU A 515 46.05 -11.07 24.51
C LEU A 515 46.84 -12.38 24.69
N GLN A 516 46.21 -13.43 25.26
CA GLN A 516 46.85 -14.75 25.37
C GLN A 516 47.07 -15.43 24.01
N CYS A 517 46.22 -15.20 23.02
CA CYS A 517 46.42 -15.71 21.66
C CYS A 517 47.55 -14.96 20.95
N TRP A 518 47.61 -13.63 21.08
CA TRP A 518 48.67 -12.79 20.55
C TRP A 518 50.05 -13.15 21.14
N GLU A 519 50.14 -13.33 22.46
CA GLU A 519 51.40 -13.72 23.11
C GLU A 519 51.86 -15.13 22.69
N LYS A 520 50.93 -16.06 22.42
CA LYS A 520 51.24 -17.38 21.81
C LYS A 520 51.73 -17.26 20.37
N GLU A 521 51.16 -16.36 19.58
CA GLU A 521 51.59 -16.12 18.19
C GLU A 521 52.98 -15.46 18.14
N LYS A 522 53.23 -14.54 19.07
CA LYS A 522 54.54 -13.89 19.28
C LYS A 522 55.62 -14.89 19.68
N VAL A 523 55.31 -15.89 20.52
CA VAL A 523 56.23 -17.01 20.79
C VAL A 523 56.50 -17.81 19.51
N ARG A 524 55.47 -18.25 18.78
CA ARG A 524 55.64 -18.96 17.49
C ARG A 524 56.46 -18.19 16.47
N ALA A 525 56.28 -16.87 16.38
CA ALA A 525 57.08 -16.00 15.54
C ALA A 525 58.57 -16.09 15.92
N THR A 526 58.91 -15.93 17.20
CA THR A 526 60.31 -16.07 17.67
C THR A 526 60.86 -17.48 17.51
N GLU A 527 60.04 -18.53 17.62
CA GLU A 527 60.47 -19.92 17.32
C GLU A 527 60.81 -20.07 15.84
N SER A 528 59.97 -19.55 14.93
CA SER A 528 60.22 -19.58 13.49
C SER A 528 61.47 -18.78 13.08
N GLU A 529 61.71 -17.63 13.71
CA GLU A 529 62.91 -16.82 13.49
C GLU A 529 64.18 -17.56 13.96
N ASN A 530 64.11 -18.28 15.08
CA ASN A 530 65.20 -19.13 15.54
C ASN A 530 65.51 -20.29 14.60
N GLU A 531 64.50 -20.92 13.98
CA GLU A 531 64.72 -21.95 12.94
C GLU A 531 65.32 -21.36 11.65
N ILE A 532 64.86 -20.19 11.21
CA ILE A 532 65.46 -19.47 10.07
C ILE A 532 66.94 -19.18 10.36
N GLN A 533 67.29 -18.71 11.57
CA GLN A 533 68.68 -18.49 11.95
C GLN A 533 69.51 -19.78 12.02
N LYS A 534 68.94 -20.92 12.44
CA LYS A 534 69.62 -22.23 12.39
C LYS A 534 69.92 -22.64 10.95
N LEU A 535 68.94 -22.50 10.05
CA LEU A 535 69.10 -22.79 8.62
C LEU A 535 70.17 -21.90 7.97
N THR A 536 70.19 -20.60 8.29
CA THR A 536 71.23 -19.66 7.80
C THR A 536 72.64 -20.09 8.24
N ARG A 537 72.83 -20.47 9.52
CA ARG A 537 74.12 -20.94 10.03
C ARG A 537 74.55 -22.26 9.40
N ALA A 538 73.61 -23.17 9.14
CA ALA A 538 73.89 -24.44 8.46
C ALA A 538 74.37 -24.21 7.01
N TYR A 539 73.73 -23.28 6.28
CA TYR A 539 74.13 -22.89 4.93
C TYR A 539 75.53 -22.24 4.89
N GLN A 540 75.84 -21.36 5.86
CA GLN A 540 77.17 -20.76 5.98
C GLN A 540 78.27 -21.83 6.21
N LYS A 541 78.01 -22.83 7.05
CA LYS A 541 78.95 -23.93 7.33
C LYS A 541 79.21 -24.82 6.10
N ASP A 542 78.16 -25.13 5.33
CA ASP A 542 78.30 -25.86 4.05
C ASP A 542 79.13 -25.06 3.02
N MET A 543 79.01 -23.73 2.99
CA MET A 543 79.89 -22.86 2.20
C MET A 543 81.36 -22.94 2.63
N GLU A 544 81.64 -22.92 3.94
CA GLU A 544 83.02 -23.00 4.47
C GLU A 544 83.66 -24.37 4.22
N GLU A 545 82.90 -25.46 4.34
CA GLU A 545 83.36 -26.82 4.03
C GLU A 545 83.69 -26.98 2.53
N LYS A 546 82.92 -26.36 1.64
CA LYS A 546 83.22 -26.32 0.19
C LYS A 546 84.46 -25.47 -0.12
N LEU A 547 84.64 -24.34 0.56
CA LEU A 547 85.81 -23.46 0.37
C LEU A 547 87.11 -24.13 0.84
N THR A 548 87.08 -24.81 1.98
CA THR A 548 88.24 -25.52 2.54
C THR A 548 88.63 -26.76 1.72
N PHE A 549 87.65 -27.48 1.15
CA PHE A 549 87.91 -28.54 0.16
C PHE A 549 88.70 -28.01 -1.05
N LEU A 550 88.28 -26.87 -1.61
CA LEU A 550 88.97 -26.23 -2.75
C LEU A 550 90.42 -25.83 -2.40
N HIS A 551 90.65 -25.31 -1.19
CA HIS A 551 91.97 -24.90 -0.72
C HIS A 551 92.94 -26.09 -0.57
N ASN A 552 92.46 -27.22 -0.05
CA ASN A 552 93.27 -28.45 0.06
C ASN A 552 93.65 -29.02 -1.31
N LEU A 553 92.73 -28.99 -2.27
CA LEU A 553 92.99 -29.41 -3.66
C LEU A 553 94.10 -28.57 -4.31
N TYR A 554 94.10 -27.26 -4.06
CA TYR A 554 95.13 -26.33 -4.53
C TYR A 554 96.52 -26.63 -3.93
N GLN A 555 96.61 -26.87 -2.61
CA GLN A 555 97.90 -27.18 -1.98
C GLN A 555 98.53 -28.49 -2.47
N HIS A 556 97.73 -29.53 -2.75
CA HIS A 556 98.26 -30.78 -3.32
C HIS A 556 98.85 -30.60 -4.73
N LEU A 557 98.34 -29.67 -5.54
CA LEU A 557 98.88 -29.40 -6.88
C LEU A 557 100.28 -28.75 -6.83
N VAL A 558 100.54 -27.92 -5.81
CA VAL A 558 101.80 -27.18 -5.65
C VAL A 558 102.96 -28.08 -5.16
N ALA A 559 102.65 -29.18 -4.46
CA ALA A 559 103.65 -30.05 -3.84
C ALA A 559 104.36 -31.04 -4.81
N GLY A 560 103.96 -31.13 -6.08
CA GLY A 560 104.29 -32.25 -6.97
C GLY A 560 105.62 -32.19 -7.75
N CYS A 561 106.45 -31.16 -7.60
CA CYS A 561 107.46 -30.80 -8.62
C CYS A 561 108.94 -30.95 -8.19
N VAL A 562 109.43 -32.18 -7.97
CA VAL A 562 110.89 -32.49 -7.93
C VAL A 562 111.19 -33.89 -8.49
N LEU A 563 112.09 -33.98 -9.50
CA LEU A 563 113.17 -34.98 -9.66
C LEU A 563 113.68 -35.08 -11.11
N ILE A 564 114.92 -34.65 -11.36
CA ILE A 564 115.77 -35.12 -12.47
C ILE A 564 117.14 -35.46 -11.86
N LYS A 565 117.73 -36.59 -12.27
CA LYS A 565 118.99 -37.12 -11.69
C LYS A 565 120.23 -36.68 -12.46
N GLN A 566 121.35 -36.52 -11.74
CA GLN A 566 122.70 -36.52 -12.31
C GLN A 566 123.16 -37.96 -12.63
N PRO A 567 124.17 -38.12 -13.50
CA PRO A 567 125.08 -39.26 -13.52
C PRO A 567 126.56 -38.85 -13.29
N GLU A 568 127.32 -39.69 -12.57
CA GLU A 568 128.78 -39.71 -12.64
C GLU A 568 129.26 -40.27 -14.02
N GLY A 569 130.51 -40.16 -14.49
CA GLY A 569 131.73 -39.60 -13.89
C GLY A 569 132.93 -40.50 -14.17
N ILE A 570 133.51 -40.44 -15.39
CA ILE A 570 134.69 -41.22 -15.80
C ILE A 570 135.61 -40.36 -16.68
N LEU A 571 136.74 -39.90 -16.14
CA LEU A 571 137.85 -39.33 -16.92
C LEU A 571 139.19 -39.67 -16.24
N ASP A 572 139.89 -40.65 -16.78
CA ASP A 572 141.32 -40.88 -16.53
C ASP A 572 141.96 -41.40 -17.83
N ARG A 573 143.21 -40.98 -18.10
CA ARG A 573 143.89 -40.99 -19.42
C ARG A 573 143.31 -40.06 -20.50
N PHE A 574 143.46 -38.75 -20.28
CA PHE A 574 143.63 -37.78 -21.37
C PHE A 574 144.96 -37.04 -21.14
N SER A 575 145.72 -36.72 -22.18
CA SER A 575 146.80 -35.74 -22.01
C SER A 575 146.20 -34.35 -21.80
N TRP A 576 146.91 -33.45 -21.11
CA TRP A 576 146.38 -32.13 -20.76
C TRP A 576 145.85 -31.33 -21.98
N PRO A 577 146.50 -31.32 -23.16
CA PRO A 577 145.94 -30.69 -24.36
C PRO A 577 144.65 -31.32 -24.86
N GLU A 578 144.54 -32.66 -24.83
CA GLU A 578 143.33 -33.38 -25.26
C GLU A 578 142.19 -33.18 -24.26
N LEU A 579 142.48 -33.15 -22.96
CA LEU A 579 141.51 -32.82 -21.92
C LEU A 579 141.00 -31.38 -22.11
N CYS A 580 141.88 -30.42 -22.37
CA CYS A 580 141.49 -29.04 -22.68
C CYS A 580 140.68 -28.94 -23.97
N ALA A 581 141.02 -29.70 -25.03
CA ALA A 581 140.25 -29.72 -26.27
C ALA A 581 138.85 -30.31 -26.07
N VAL A 582 138.72 -31.45 -25.39
CA VAL A 582 137.43 -32.08 -25.08
C VAL A 582 136.61 -31.22 -24.11
N LEU A 583 137.23 -30.55 -23.14
CA LEU A 583 136.54 -29.59 -22.28
C LEU A 583 136.07 -28.37 -23.09
N GLN A 584 136.88 -27.85 -24.01
CA GLN A 584 136.49 -26.74 -24.88
C GLN A 584 135.33 -27.12 -25.80
N GLU A 585 135.39 -28.27 -26.49
CA GLU A 585 134.30 -28.77 -27.33
C GLU A 585 133.01 -29.03 -26.54
N ASN A 586 133.09 -29.57 -25.32
CA ASN A 586 131.92 -29.74 -24.45
C ASN A 586 131.37 -28.40 -23.94
N VAL A 587 132.24 -27.43 -23.61
CA VAL A 587 131.82 -26.08 -23.22
C VAL A 587 131.16 -25.35 -24.38
N ASP A 588 131.73 -25.42 -25.59
CA ASP A 588 131.18 -24.79 -26.78
C ASP A 588 129.86 -25.46 -27.21
N ALA A 589 129.75 -26.79 -27.11
CA ALA A 589 128.49 -27.51 -27.31
C ALA A 589 127.43 -27.14 -26.28
N LEU A 590 127.79 -27.03 -24.98
CA LEU A 590 126.89 -26.58 -23.92
C LEU A 590 126.47 -25.12 -24.11
N ILE A 591 127.35 -24.24 -24.60
CA ILE A 591 127.02 -22.85 -24.96
C ILE A 591 126.02 -22.82 -26.13
N LEU A 592 126.17 -23.71 -27.11
CA LEU A 592 125.32 -23.79 -28.31
C LEU A 592 123.94 -24.40 -27.99
N ASP A 593 123.86 -25.41 -27.11
CA ASP A 593 122.57 -25.90 -26.60
C ASP A 593 121.93 -24.94 -25.59
N LEU A 594 122.71 -24.20 -24.80
CA LEU A 594 122.20 -23.13 -23.94
C LEU A 594 121.63 -21.97 -24.75
N SER A 595 122.28 -21.52 -25.83
CA SER A 595 121.75 -20.48 -26.70
C SER A 595 120.47 -20.92 -27.40
N ARG A 596 120.44 -22.15 -27.94
CA ARG A 596 119.25 -22.80 -28.52
C ARG A 596 118.11 -22.99 -27.50
N ALA A 597 118.43 -23.25 -26.23
CA ALA A 597 117.44 -23.29 -25.16
C ALA A 597 116.92 -21.88 -24.84
N ASN A 598 117.79 -20.87 -24.82
CA ASN A 598 117.42 -19.48 -24.58
C ASN A 598 116.54 -18.91 -25.70
N GLU A 599 116.81 -19.21 -26.96
CA GLU A 599 115.95 -18.89 -28.11
C GLU A 599 114.54 -19.48 -27.96
N LYS A 600 114.44 -20.76 -27.52
CA LYS A 600 113.17 -21.41 -27.24
C LYS A 600 112.44 -20.77 -26.05
N ILE A 601 113.16 -20.36 -25.01
CA ILE A 601 112.61 -19.63 -23.87
C ILE A 601 112.04 -18.29 -24.36
N SER A 602 112.82 -17.46 -25.07
CA SER A 602 112.33 -16.18 -25.60
C SER A 602 111.14 -16.33 -26.56
N HIS A 603 111.07 -17.40 -27.36
CA HIS A 603 109.89 -17.68 -28.17
C HIS A 603 108.67 -18.07 -27.33
N LEU A 604 108.85 -18.90 -26.29
CA LEU A 604 107.78 -19.26 -25.36
C LEU A 604 107.32 -18.07 -24.51
N GLU A 605 108.23 -17.21 -24.06
CA GLU A 605 107.92 -15.94 -23.39
C GLU A 605 107.11 -15.02 -24.30
N TYR A 606 107.48 -14.89 -25.57
CA TYR A 606 106.72 -14.14 -26.56
C TYR A 606 105.30 -14.73 -26.77
N VAL A 607 105.17 -16.05 -26.92
CA VAL A 607 103.87 -16.72 -27.07
C VAL A 607 103.01 -16.60 -25.80
N CYS A 608 103.60 -16.75 -24.61
CA CYS A 608 102.92 -16.56 -23.33
C CYS A 608 102.51 -15.10 -23.12
N LYS A 609 103.33 -14.13 -23.56
CA LYS A 609 102.99 -12.70 -23.52
C LYS A 609 101.83 -12.38 -24.46
N ASN A 610 101.89 -12.80 -25.73
CA ASN A 610 100.77 -12.65 -26.67
C ASN A 610 99.48 -13.30 -26.13
N LYS A 611 99.57 -14.47 -25.47
CA LYS A 611 98.42 -15.11 -24.81
C LYS A 611 97.92 -14.33 -23.59
N SER A 612 98.82 -13.74 -22.80
CA SER A 612 98.44 -12.89 -21.65
C SER A 612 97.77 -11.60 -22.12
N ASP A 613 98.27 -10.99 -23.18
CA ASP A 613 97.76 -9.73 -23.71
C ASP A 613 96.42 -9.94 -24.44
N THR A 614 96.27 -11.01 -25.24
CA THR A 614 94.94 -11.37 -25.79
C THR A 614 93.93 -11.81 -24.73
N MET A 615 94.37 -12.42 -23.62
CA MET A 615 93.49 -12.71 -22.47
C MET A 615 93.03 -11.42 -21.78
N LYS A 616 93.89 -10.40 -21.65
CA LYS A 616 93.50 -9.07 -21.12
C LYS A 616 92.52 -8.38 -22.05
N GLU A 617 92.74 -8.39 -23.36
CA GLU A 617 91.76 -7.84 -24.32
C GLU A 617 90.40 -8.55 -24.23
N LEU A 618 90.39 -9.87 -24.05
CA LEU A 618 89.15 -10.63 -23.86
C LEU A 618 88.44 -10.27 -22.53
N GLN A 619 89.20 -10.09 -21.44
CA GLN A 619 88.66 -9.64 -20.16
C GLN A 619 88.14 -8.19 -20.23
N GLN A 620 88.89 -7.28 -20.85
CA GLN A 620 88.52 -5.89 -21.05
C GLN A 620 87.22 -5.77 -21.86
N THR A 621 87.13 -6.49 -22.99
CA THR A 621 85.91 -6.48 -23.83
C THR A 621 84.71 -7.16 -23.17
N GLN A 622 84.94 -8.16 -22.30
CA GLN A 622 83.88 -8.75 -21.47
C GLN A 622 83.40 -7.76 -20.38
N GLU A 623 84.32 -7.04 -19.74
CA GLU A 623 84.01 -6.04 -18.71
C GLU A 623 83.28 -4.82 -19.31
N ASP A 624 83.72 -4.33 -20.48
CA ASP A 624 83.03 -3.29 -21.25
C ASP A 624 81.61 -3.72 -21.66
N ALA A 625 81.42 -4.99 -22.05
CA ALA A 625 80.11 -5.54 -22.36
C ALA A 625 79.19 -5.61 -21.13
N PHE A 626 79.70 -6.00 -19.96
CA PHE A 626 78.95 -5.99 -18.71
C PHE A 626 78.61 -4.56 -18.25
N ASN A 627 79.56 -3.62 -18.34
CA ASN A 627 79.32 -2.21 -18.03
C ASN A 627 78.20 -1.64 -18.91
N LYS A 628 78.23 -1.91 -20.23
CA LYS A 628 77.21 -1.48 -21.18
C LYS A 628 75.84 -2.12 -20.91
N MET A 629 75.80 -3.39 -20.50
CA MET A 629 74.57 -4.05 -20.05
C MET A 629 74.02 -3.42 -18.76
N ALA A 630 74.89 -3.08 -17.80
CA ALA A 630 74.49 -2.43 -16.56
C ALA A 630 73.96 -1.00 -16.77
N GLU A 631 74.52 -0.25 -17.72
CA GLU A 631 73.97 1.05 -18.15
C GLU A 631 72.59 0.90 -18.82
N GLN A 632 72.42 -0.08 -19.70
CA GLN A 632 71.11 -0.38 -20.30
C GLN A 632 70.07 -0.78 -19.25
N MET A 633 70.46 -1.59 -18.25
CA MET A 633 69.59 -2.01 -17.16
C MET A 633 69.15 -0.82 -16.30
N LYS A 634 70.06 0.09 -15.94
CA LYS A 634 69.75 1.35 -15.23
C LYS A 634 68.85 2.28 -16.05
N ALA A 635 69.08 2.39 -17.36
CA ALA A 635 68.24 3.18 -18.25
C ALA A 635 66.81 2.62 -18.30
N GLN A 636 66.65 1.30 -18.41
CA GLN A 636 65.37 0.60 -18.38
C GLN A 636 64.65 0.76 -17.02
N GLU A 637 65.39 0.60 -15.91
CA GLU A 637 64.88 0.83 -14.55
C GLU A 637 64.37 2.28 -14.38
N SER A 638 65.14 3.28 -14.82
CA SER A 638 64.71 4.68 -14.77
C SER A 638 63.47 4.98 -15.64
N CYS A 639 63.29 4.25 -16.74
CA CYS A 639 62.11 4.35 -17.60
C CYS A 639 60.87 3.79 -16.88
N TRP A 640 60.99 2.62 -16.24
CA TRP A 640 59.94 2.02 -15.43
C TRP A 640 59.59 2.85 -14.18
N GLU A 641 60.59 3.40 -13.49
CA GLU A 641 60.34 4.26 -12.33
C GLU A 641 59.63 5.57 -12.73
N LYS A 642 59.91 6.09 -13.93
CA LYS A 642 59.17 7.22 -14.51
C LYS A 642 57.73 6.84 -14.87
N GLN A 643 57.52 5.74 -15.59
CA GLN A 643 56.16 5.24 -15.89
C GLN A 643 55.33 4.97 -14.63
N LYS A 644 55.97 4.45 -13.57
CA LYS A 644 55.34 4.27 -12.26
C LYS A 644 54.89 5.60 -11.67
N LYS A 645 55.76 6.63 -11.64
CA LYS A 645 55.42 7.96 -11.13
C LYS A 645 54.31 8.63 -11.96
N ASP A 646 54.35 8.50 -13.29
CA ASP A 646 53.31 9.01 -14.19
C ASP A 646 51.96 8.32 -13.92
N LEU A 647 51.94 7.01 -13.65
CA LEU A 647 50.73 6.26 -13.26
C LEU A 647 50.24 6.63 -11.85
N GLU A 648 51.12 6.74 -10.87
CA GLU A 648 50.77 7.17 -9.50
C GLU A 648 50.18 8.59 -9.49
N GLN A 649 50.66 9.48 -10.38
CA GLN A 649 50.12 10.82 -10.57
C GLN A 649 48.76 10.81 -11.29
N GLN A 650 48.52 9.90 -12.24
CA GLN A 650 47.20 9.70 -12.85
C GLN A 650 46.18 9.13 -11.85
N TYR A 651 46.54 8.11 -11.07
CA TYR A 651 45.66 7.52 -10.08
C TYR A 651 45.31 8.48 -8.94
N SER A 652 46.27 9.27 -8.45
CA SER A 652 46.00 10.30 -7.44
C SER A 652 45.11 11.44 -7.96
N GLY A 653 45.28 11.85 -9.23
CA GLY A 653 44.35 12.76 -9.90
C GLY A 653 42.92 12.19 -9.99
N LEU A 654 42.79 10.93 -10.40
CA LEU A 654 41.50 10.24 -10.50
C LEU A 654 40.83 10.07 -9.13
N LEU A 655 41.59 9.74 -8.08
CA LEU A 655 41.08 9.72 -6.70
C LEU A 655 40.61 11.11 -6.25
N GLY A 656 41.34 12.17 -6.59
CA GLY A 656 40.94 13.55 -6.31
C GLY A 656 39.60 13.91 -6.96
N GLU A 657 39.41 13.55 -8.23
CA GLU A 657 38.13 13.72 -8.93
C GLU A 657 37.00 12.91 -8.29
N VAL A 658 37.24 11.64 -7.95
CA VAL A 658 36.24 10.79 -7.28
C VAL A 658 35.86 11.36 -5.91
N HIS A 659 36.84 11.86 -5.14
CA HIS A 659 36.59 12.47 -3.84
C HIS A 659 35.80 13.79 -3.97
N ALA A 660 36.14 14.66 -4.92
CA ALA A 660 35.39 15.89 -5.19
C ALA A 660 33.94 15.61 -5.65
N ARG A 661 33.74 14.56 -6.46
CA ARG A 661 32.39 14.10 -6.84
C ARG A 661 31.63 13.55 -5.63
N ALA A 662 32.28 12.79 -4.75
CA ALA A 662 31.67 12.26 -3.52
C ALA A 662 31.27 13.38 -2.54
N GLN A 663 32.14 14.37 -2.30
CA GLN A 663 31.83 15.56 -1.50
C GLN A 663 30.62 16.31 -2.06
N LYS A 664 30.55 16.52 -3.38
CA LYS A 664 29.40 17.16 -4.02
C LYS A 664 28.10 16.38 -3.86
N TYR A 665 28.15 15.04 -3.86
CA TYR A 665 26.98 14.21 -3.54
C TYR A 665 26.59 14.30 -2.05
N GLN A 666 27.56 14.41 -1.13
CA GLN A 666 27.32 14.64 0.29
C GLN A 666 26.59 15.97 0.53
N GLU A 667 27.06 17.07 -0.05
CA GLU A 667 26.40 18.39 0.02
C GLU A 667 24.94 18.33 -0.48
N ILE A 668 24.71 17.61 -1.60
CA ILE A 668 23.36 17.43 -2.16
C ILE A 668 22.50 16.56 -1.24
N ALA A 669 23.06 15.53 -0.62
CA ALA A 669 22.36 14.66 0.33
C ALA A 669 21.97 15.42 1.61
N GLU A 670 22.88 16.20 2.19
CA GLU A 670 22.61 17.03 3.37
C GLU A 670 21.56 18.11 3.08
N LYS A 671 21.68 18.82 1.96
CA LYS A 671 20.67 19.79 1.51
C LYS A 671 19.29 19.16 1.25
N ASN A 672 19.25 17.89 0.83
CA ASN A 672 18.00 17.14 0.69
C ASN A 672 17.47 16.63 2.05
N LYS A 673 18.34 16.29 3.01
CA LYS A 673 17.98 15.97 4.40
C LYS A 673 17.38 17.17 5.14
N GLU A 674 17.95 18.36 4.97
CA GLU A 674 17.37 19.62 5.44
C GLU A 674 15.95 19.82 4.87
N ARG A 675 15.81 19.75 3.55
CA ARG A 675 14.51 19.84 2.85
C ARG A 675 13.51 18.80 3.36
N PHE A 676 13.94 17.57 3.59
CA PHE A 676 13.10 16.52 4.15
C PHE A 676 12.61 16.91 5.55
N SER A 677 13.48 17.36 6.45
CA SER A 677 13.07 17.81 7.81
C SER A 677 12.09 19.00 7.79
N VAL A 678 12.18 19.88 6.80
CA VAL A 678 11.23 20.99 6.60
C VAL A 678 9.89 20.50 6.05
N LEU A 679 9.89 19.47 5.19
CA LEU A 679 8.67 18.82 4.71
C LEU A 679 8.01 17.95 5.80
N GLU A 680 8.80 17.32 6.66
CA GLU A 680 8.36 16.52 7.80
C GLU A 680 7.67 17.40 8.84
N LYS A 681 8.28 18.52 9.26
CA LYS A 681 7.63 19.52 10.13
C LYS A 681 6.34 20.10 9.53
N LYS A 682 6.26 20.24 8.20
CA LYS A 682 5.01 20.61 7.51
C LYS A 682 3.97 19.49 7.55
N ARG A 683 4.38 18.23 7.39
CA ARG A 683 3.51 17.05 7.50
C ARG A 683 2.96 16.88 8.92
N GLU A 684 3.79 17.09 9.94
CA GLU A 684 3.37 17.10 11.36
C GLU A 684 2.33 18.20 11.62
N LYS A 685 2.59 19.43 11.17
CA LYS A 685 1.63 20.54 11.27
C LYS A 685 0.31 20.23 10.56
N LEU A 686 0.36 19.70 9.34
CA LEU A 686 -0.83 19.28 8.60
C LEU A 686 -1.56 18.09 9.25
N ALA A 687 -0.86 17.20 9.94
CA ALA A 687 -1.47 16.10 10.70
C ALA A 687 -2.20 16.62 11.95
N LEU A 688 -1.61 17.58 12.68
CA LEU A 688 -2.26 18.25 13.81
C LEU A 688 -3.49 19.06 13.35
N GLU A 689 -3.39 19.77 12.24
CA GLU A 689 -4.52 20.46 11.61
C GLU A 689 -5.61 19.48 11.16
N ASN A 690 -5.25 18.32 10.59
CA ASN A 690 -6.21 17.29 10.21
C ASN A 690 -6.92 16.67 11.42
N ILE A 691 -6.21 16.41 12.53
CA ILE A 691 -6.79 15.96 13.80
C ILE A 691 -7.75 17.03 14.36
N HIS A 692 -7.39 18.31 14.31
CA HIS A 692 -8.25 19.40 14.76
C HIS A 692 -9.52 19.53 13.90
N VAL A 693 -9.40 19.47 12.57
CA VAL A 693 -10.53 19.46 11.63
C VAL A 693 -11.42 18.23 11.82
N LYS A 694 -10.83 17.05 12.08
CA LYS A 694 -11.60 15.82 12.35
C LYS A 694 -12.37 15.93 13.66
N ASN A 695 -11.73 16.41 14.74
CA ASN A 695 -12.38 16.57 16.04
C ASN A 695 -13.54 17.58 15.97
N THR A 696 -13.33 18.73 15.32
CA THR A 696 -14.38 19.75 15.11
C THR A 696 -15.51 19.23 14.22
N LEU A 697 -15.23 18.46 13.17
CA LEU A 697 -16.26 17.79 12.36
C LEU A 697 -17.10 16.81 13.22
N THR A 698 -16.47 15.93 14.00
CA THR A 698 -17.21 14.98 14.85
C THR A 698 -18.03 15.67 15.95
N GLN A 699 -17.61 16.85 16.41
CA GLN A 699 -18.39 17.68 17.32
C GLN A 699 -19.62 18.27 16.60
N ILE A 700 -19.46 18.84 15.40
CA ILE A 700 -20.56 19.37 14.59
C ILE A 700 -21.56 18.25 14.22
N GLU A 701 -21.10 17.05 13.88
CA GLU A 701 -21.96 15.88 13.63
C GLU A 701 -22.78 15.48 14.86
N LYS A 702 -22.18 15.55 16.06
CA LYS A 702 -22.86 15.30 17.34
C LYS A 702 -23.88 16.40 17.69
N GLU A 703 -23.57 17.65 17.38
CA GLU A 703 -24.47 18.79 17.55
C GLU A 703 -25.67 18.71 16.59
N HIS A 704 -25.41 18.45 15.31
CA HIS A 704 -26.44 18.26 14.27
C HIS A 704 -27.36 17.08 14.60
N SER A 705 -26.82 15.95 15.03
CA SER A 705 -27.63 14.80 15.45
C SER A 705 -28.39 15.04 16.75
N SER A 706 -27.90 15.92 17.64
CA SER A 706 -28.64 16.33 18.86
C SER A 706 -29.83 17.22 18.51
N LEU A 707 -29.61 18.21 17.64
CA LEU A 707 -30.65 19.10 17.12
C LEU A 707 -31.71 18.32 16.35
N LEU A 708 -31.31 17.41 15.44
CA LEU A 708 -32.23 16.58 14.67
C LEU A 708 -33.09 15.68 15.56
N ALA A 709 -32.51 15.05 16.57
CA ALA A 709 -33.24 14.22 17.52
C ALA A 709 -34.19 15.04 18.40
N ALA A 710 -33.80 16.24 18.84
CA ALA A 710 -34.70 17.18 19.52
C ALA A 710 -35.87 17.62 18.62
N CYS A 711 -35.60 17.96 17.36
CA CYS A 711 -36.63 18.27 16.37
C CYS A 711 -37.59 17.09 16.14
N ALA A 712 -37.10 15.85 16.10
CA ALA A 712 -37.93 14.66 15.97
C ALA A 712 -38.84 14.42 17.18
N LEU A 713 -38.33 14.59 18.41
CA LEU A 713 -39.13 14.52 19.64
C LEU A 713 -40.22 15.61 19.66
N MET A 714 -39.87 16.84 19.29
CA MET A 714 -40.80 17.98 19.19
C MET A 714 -41.86 17.76 18.10
N ALA A 715 -41.50 17.23 16.93
CA ALA A 715 -42.45 16.86 15.87
C ALA A 715 -43.44 15.77 16.33
N GLY A 716 -42.96 14.79 17.11
CA GLY A 716 -43.79 13.79 17.78
C GLY A 716 -44.82 14.40 18.74
N ALA A 717 -44.48 15.49 19.43
CA ALA A 717 -45.41 16.24 20.28
C ALA A 717 -46.42 17.10 19.49
N LEU A 718 -46.05 17.58 18.30
CA LEU A 718 -46.95 18.36 17.42
C LEU A 718 -48.05 17.50 16.77
N TYR A 719 -47.78 16.24 16.43
CA TYR A 719 -48.75 15.39 15.71
C TYR A 719 -50.10 15.19 16.45
N PRO A 720 -50.13 14.90 17.78
CA PRO A 720 -51.38 14.89 18.54
C PRO A 720 -52.11 16.25 18.58
N LEU A 721 -51.39 17.37 18.49
CA LEU A 721 -51.98 18.71 18.46
C LEU A 721 -52.63 18.98 17.09
N TYR A 722 -51.96 18.62 16.00
CA TYR A 722 -52.55 18.65 14.65
C TYR A 722 -53.83 17.79 14.59
N GLY A 723 -53.82 16.58 15.17
CA GLY A 723 -55.00 15.73 15.29
C GLY A 723 -56.14 16.38 16.08
N ARG A 724 -55.85 17.06 17.20
CA ARG A 724 -56.84 17.84 17.97
C ARG A 724 -57.41 19.00 17.15
N THR A 725 -56.58 19.71 16.39
CA THR A 725 -57.00 20.82 15.52
C THR A 725 -57.89 20.33 14.36
N CYS A 726 -57.54 19.22 13.72
CA CYS A 726 -58.37 18.58 12.70
C CYS A 726 -59.73 18.14 13.27
N ALA A 727 -59.74 17.54 14.47
CA ALA A 727 -60.98 17.18 15.16
C ALA A 727 -61.84 18.41 15.51
N LEU A 728 -61.23 19.55 15.90
CA LEU A 728 -61.95 20.80 16.13
C LEU A 728 -62.50 21.42 14.84
N SER A 729 -61.79 21.30 13.71
CA SER A 729 -62.33 21.69 12.39
C SER A 729 -63.57 20.85 12.06
N ALA A 730 -63.46 19.52 12.10
CA ALA A 730 -64.59 18.63 11.82
C ALA A 730 -65.81 18.89 12.74
N GLN A 731 -65.59 19.33 13.98
CA GLN A 731 -66.66 19.76 14.89
C GLN A 731 -67.27 21.12 14.51
N ARG A 732 -66.47 22.11 14.07
CA ARG A 732 -66.97 23.36 13.48
C ARG A 732 -67.85 23.04 12.26
N ASP A 733 -67.33 22.22 11.36
CA ASP A 733 -67.94 21.93 10.07
C ASP A 733 -69.30 21.21 10.25
N LEU A 734 -69.36 20.21 11.14
CA LEU A 734 -70.61 19.54 11.53
C LEU A 734 -71.64 20.50 12.18
N LEU A 735 -71.20 21.48 12.97
CA LEU A 735 -72.09 22.47 13.60
C LEU A 735 -72.58 23.51 12.59
N GLN A 736 -71.73 23.92 11.65
CA GLN A 736 -72.09 24.84 10.57
C GLN A 736 -73.11 24.20 9.62
N ASP A 737 -72.94 22.92 9.29
CA ASP A 737 -73.92 22.09 8.60
C ASP A 737 -75.30 22.10 9.30
N GLN A 738 -75.32 21.95 10.63
CA GLN A 738 -76.57 21.97 11.40
C GLN A 738 -77.24 23.35 11.41
N VAL A 739 -76.47 24.44 11.41
CA VAL A 739 -77.01 25.80 11.29
C VAL A 739 -77.62 26.01 9.91
N ILE A 740 -76.92 25.64 8.83
CA ILE A 740 -77.41 25.77 7.45
C ILE A 740 -78.72 24.99 7.26
N VAL A 741 -78.79 23.73 7.73
CA VAL A 741 -80.02 22.93 7.66
C VAL A 741 -81.16 23.55 8.48
N TYR A 742 -80.86 24.12 9.65
CA TYR A 742 -81.88 24.79 10.48
C TYR A 742 -82.41 26.08 9.82
N GLU A 743 -81.55 26.86 9.18
CA GLU A 743 -81.93 28.06 8.44
C GLU A 743 -82.79 27.70 7.21
N LEU A 744 -82.43 26.66 6.47
CA LEU A 744 -83.18 26.17 5.31
C LEU A 744 -84.57 25.65 5.71
N VAL A 745 -84.65 24.85 6.77
CA VAL A 745 -85.93 24.44 7.41
C VAL A 745 -86.74 25.64 7.89
N SER A 746 -86.10 26.65 8.51
CA SER A 746 -86.79 27.87 8.95
C SER A 746 -87.24 28.74 7.78
N GLN A 747 -86.63 28.64 6.61
CA GLN A 747 -87.04 29.31 5.38
C GLN A 747 -88.28 28.61 4.81
N GLU A 748 -88.26 27.28 4.65
CA GLU A 748 -89.41 26.49 4.17
C GLU A 748 -90.66 26.67 5.04
N ILE A 749 -90.51 26.62 6.37
CA ILE A 749 -91.63 26.87 7.30
C ILE A 749 -92.18 28.28 7.11
N ARG A 750 -91.32 29.28 6.87
CA ARG A 750 -91.77 30.66 6.62
C ARG A 750 -92.51 30.77 5.28
N THR A 751 -92.03 30.11 4.24
CA THR A 751 -92.71 30.04 2.93
C THR A 751 -94.08 29.35 3.03
N LEU A 752 -94.17 28.23 3.76
CA LEU A 752 -95.44 27.54 4.06
C LEU A 752 -96.41 28.43 4.83
N VAL A 753 -95.95 29.12 5.87
CA VAL A 753 -96.79 30.05 6.63
C VAL A 753 -97.29 31.19 5.73
N HIS A 754 -96.44 31.76 4.87
CA HIS A 754 -96.86 32.79 3.91
C HIS A 754 -97.82 32.27 2.84
N ALA A 755 -97.67 31.02 2.36
CA ALA A 755 -98.57 30.40 1.40
C ALA A 755 -99.94 30.00 2.01
N LEU A 756 -100.06 29.97 3.34
CA LEU A 756 -101.30 29.68 4.09
C LEU A 756 -101.91 30.93 4.75
N SER A 757 -101.22 32.08 4.72
CA SER A 757 -101.69 33.33 5.31
C SER A 757 -102.11 34.31 4.22
N ASP A 758 -103.41 34.42 3.97
CA ASP A 758 -103.94 35.47 3.10
C ASP A 758 -103.88 36.86 3.79
N VAL A 759 -103.94 37.93 3.00
CA VAL A 759 -103.57 39.28 3.47
C VAL A 759 -104.77 40.06 4.03
N GLU A 760 -105.25 39.68 5.22
CA GLU A 760 -106.06 40.51 6.14
C GLU A 760 -106.23 39.77 7.50
N GLU A 761 -106.34 40.41 8.67
CA GLU A 761 -106.42 41.83 9.03
C GLU A 761 -105.34 42.26 10.05
N LYS A 762 -105.09 43.57 10.17
CA LYS A 762 -104.46 44.16 11.36
C LYS A 762 -105.53 44.64 12.33
N LYS A 763 -105.52 44.12 13.58
CA LYS A 763 -106.09 44.65 14.86
C LYS A 763 -107.05 43.68 15.60
N GLN A 764 -106.52 42.63 16.23
CA GLN A 764 -106.95 42.15 17.58
C GLN A 764 -106.10 40.94 18.01
N ASP A 765 -105.15 41.11 18.95
CA ASP A 765 -104.86 40.16 20.06
C ASP A 765 -103.70 40.62 21.00
N GLU A 766 -103.76 41.84 21.56
CA GLU A 766 -102.75 42.27 22.56
C GLU A 766 -102.92 41.63 23.96
N ALA A 767 -104.00 40.88 24.18
CA ALA A 767 -104.32 40.27 25.46
C ALA A 767 -103.60 38.92 25.66
N MET A 768 -103.74 37.96 24.73
CA MET A 768 -103.18 36.60 24.89
C MET A 768 -101.65 36.57 24.91
N ILE A 769 -101.00 37.52 24.24
CA ILE A 769 -99.55 37.52 24.02
C ILE A 769 -98.75 37.69 25.34
N LYS A 770 -99.33 38.34 26.37
CA LYS A 770 -98.59 38.69 27.60
C LYS A 770 -98.12 37.48 28.43
N LYS A 771 -98.86 36.36 28.46
CA LYS A 771 -98.40 35.10 29.10
C LYS A 771 -97.37 34.32 28.26
N ARG A 772 -97.41 34.41 26.92
CA ARG A 772 -96.38 33.79 26.05
C ARG A 772 -95.04 34.54 26.08
N LYS A 773 -95.06 35.88 26.22
CA LYS A 773 -93.85 36.72 26.27
C LYS A 773 -92.81 36.26 27.31
N PHE A 774 -93.20 35.88 28.54
CA PHE A 774 -92.24 35.42 29.55
C PHE A 774 -91.48 34.14 29.19
N LYS A 775 -92.14 33.11 28.60
CA LYS A 775 -91.43 31.89 28.16
C LYS A 775 -90.49 32.16 26.98
N ASN A 776 -90.83 33.10 26.09
CA ASN A 776 -89.90 33.54 25.05
C ASN A 776 -88.75 34.38 25.59
N LEU A 777 -88.99 35.29 26.55
CA LEU A 777 -87.94 36.07 27.20
C LEU A 777 -86.93 35.19 27.94
N ILE A 778 -87.37 34.12 28.61
CA ILE A 778 -86.46 33.14 29.23
C ILE A 778 -85.62 32.40 28.16
N ARG A 779 -86.19 32.08 26.99
CA ARG A 779 -85.45 31.48 25.87
C ARG A 779 -84.46 32.47 25.24
N ILE A 780 -84.83 33.74 25.10
CA ILE A 780 -83.96 34.81 24.58
C ILE A 780 -82.82 35.09 25.57
N PHE A 781 -83.11 35.20 26.87
CA PHE A 781 -82.11 35.34 27.92
C PHE A 781 -81.12 34.17 27.94
N ARG A 782 -81.60 32.92 27.85
CA ARG A 782 -80.72 31.75 27.74
C ARG A 782 -79.86 31.77 26.47
N LYS A 783 -80.42 32.17 25.31
CA LYS A 783 -79.63 32.37 24.07
C LYS A 783 -78.58 33.47 24.26
N GLY A 784 -78.93 34.60 24.87
CA GLY A 784 -78.02 35.71 25.15
C GLY A 784 -76.89 35.31 26.10
N VAL A 785 -77.19 34.62 27.20
CA VAL A 785 -76.18 34.08 28.13
C VAL A 785 -75.25 33.09 27.44
N ILE A 786 -75.78 32.18 26.60
CA ILE A 786 -74.94 31.25 25.81
C ILE A 786 -74.05 32.02 24.82
N ALA A 787 -74.58 33.04 24.14
CA ALA A 787 -73.81 33.87 23.21
C ALA A 787 -72.72 34.69 23.93
N VAL A 788 -73.02 35.28 25.09
CA VAL A 788 -72.04 36.01 25.91
C VAL A 788 -70.98 35.06 26.51
N LEU A 789 -71.35 33.86 26.93
CA LEU A 789 -70.38 32.83 27.36
C LEU A 789 -69.50 32.35 26.21
N ALA A 790 -70.05 32.18 25.01
CA ALA A 790 -69.28 31.83 23.81
C ALA A 790 -68.34 32.98 23.39
N ALA A 791 -68.82 34.22 23.39
CA ALA A 791 -68.04 35.41 23.09
C ALA A 791 -66.92 35.65 24.12
N ASN A 792 -67.20 35.50 25.43
CA ASN A 792 -66.17 35.56 26.46
C ASN A 792 -65.17 34.40 26.35
N ARG A 793 -65.60 33.19 25.98
CA ARG A 793 -64.69 32.06 25.74
C ARG A 793 -63.78 32.31 24.53
N LEU A 794 -64.31 32.85 23.43
CA LEU A 794 -63.52 33.28 22.27
C LEU A 794 -62.58 34.45 22.61
N LYS A 795 -63.04 35.42 23.42
CA LYS A 795 -62.24 36.54 23.90
C LYS A 795 -61.09 36.09 24.81
N VAL A 796 -61.31 35.10 25.69
CA VAL A 796 -60.27 34.50 26.55
C VAL A 796 -59.30 33.62 25.75
N ILE A 797 -59.73 33.04 24.61
CA ILE A 797 -58.81 32.37 23.68
C ILE A 797 -58.00 33.40 22.87
N GLY A 798 -58.60 34.54 22.50
CA GLY A 798 -57.97 35.60 21.72
C GLY A 798 -57.21 36.67 22.52
N GLN A 799 -57.21 36.61 23.85
CA GLN A 799 -56.48 37.52 24.73
C GLN A 799 -55.66 36.70 25.74
N SER A 800 -54.35 36.92 25.78
CA SER A 800 -53.38 36.26 26.66
C SER A 800 -53.32 34.71 26.56
N CYS A 801 -52.81 34.23 25.43
CA CYS A 801 -52.02 32.98 25.40
C CYS A 801 -50.66 33.27 24.75
N SER A 802 -49.61 33.38 25.57
CA SER A 802 -48.20 33.31 25.16
C SER A 802 -47.72 31.86 24.97
N ALA A 803 -48.56 30.88 25.33
CA ALA A 803 -48.30 29.46 25.21
C ALA A 803 -48.45 28.94 23.77
N LEU A 804 -47.45 28.22 23.28
CA LEU A 804 -47.51 27.51 21.99
C LEU A 804 -48.22 26.15 22.14
N PHE A 805 -47.97 25.42 23.24
CA PHE A 805 -48.62 24.15 23.51
C PHE A 805 -48.58 23.75 25.00
N SER A 806 -49.36 22.72 25.33
CA SER A 806 -49.32 22.02 26.61
C SER A 806 -49.28 20.50 26.41
N TRP A 807 -48.32 19.85 27.07
CA TRP A 807 -48.18 18.39 27.09
C TRP A 807 -48.85 17.80 28.35
N VAL A 808 -49.33 16.56 28.25
CA VAL A 808 -50.01 15.81 29.32
C VAL A 808 -49.62 14.34 29.18
N ASP A 809 -49.22 13.69 30.27
CA ASP A 809 -49.06 12.23 30.26
C ASP A 809 -50.41 11.53 30.50
N GLY A 810 -50.68 10.49 29.72
CA GLY A 810 -51.90 9.70 29.79
C GLY A 810 -53.20 10.38 29.28
N PHE A 811 -54.16 9.54 28.88
CA PHE A 811 -55.50 9.97 28.43
C PHE A 811 -56.50 10.21 29.60
N ARG A 812 -56.04 10.29 30.86
CA ARG A 812 -56.92 10.35 32.05
C ARG A 812 -56.42 11.33 33.12
N GLU A 813 -57.05 12.51 33.13
CA GLU A 813 -57.16 13.47 34.25
C GLU A 813 -55.86 13.93 34.97
N GLY A 814 -55.24 15.02 34.50
CA GLY A 814 -54.65 16.01 35.41
C GLY A 814 -53.31 16.62 35.03
N VAL A 815 -53.26 17.96 35.01
CA VAL A 815 -52.07 18.84 34.84
C VAL A 815 -51.34 18.69 33.50
N GLY A 816 -50.88 19.80 32.95
CA GLY A 816 -50.01 19.81 31.77
C GLY A 816 -49.07 21.00 31.82
N ILE A 817 -47.80 20.77 31.50
CA ILE A 817 -46.77 21.82 31.49
C ILE A 817 -47.03 22.74 30.30
N LEU A 818 -47.01 24.04 30.56
CA LEU A 818 -47.31 25.10 29.60
C LEU A 818 -45.99 25.65 29.04
N VAL A 819 -45.77 25.58 27.72
CA VAL A 819 -44.56 26.13 27.11
C VAL A 819 -44.89 27.39 26.31
N CYS A 820 -44.33 28.50 26.77
CA CYS A 820 -44.52 29.83 26.22
C CYS A 820 -43.47 30.19 25.17
N VAL A 821 -43.81 31.09 24.26
CA VAL A 821 -42.80 31.93 23.60
C VAL A 821 -42.13 32.75 24.70
N GLY A 822 -40.80 32.82 24.70
CA GLY A 822 -40.06 33.67 25.64
C GLY A 822 -40.38 35.14 25.37
N ASP A 823 -41.08 35.80 26.29
CA ASP A 823 -41.43 37.21 26.18
C ASP A 823 -40.29 38.08 26.75
N SER A 824 -39.77 38.99 25.93
CA SER A 824 -38.58 39.78 26.29
C SER A 824 -38.89 40.83 27.35
N LYS A 825 -37.91 41.12 28.24
CA LYS A 825 -38.09 42.07 29.35
C LYS A 825 -38.18 43.54 28.91
N GLY A 826 -39.36 43.89 28.38
CA GLY A 826 -39.96 45.21 28.53
C GLY A 826 -39.77 46.21 27.38
N LYS A 827 -40.87 46.45 26.65
CA LYS A 827 -41.38 47.78 26.25
C LYS A 827 -42.81 47.64 25.71
N ARG A 828 -43.81 48.07 26.50
CA ARG A 828 -45.23 47.93 26.10
C ARG A 828 -45.62 48.91 24.99
N ASP A 829 -44.96 50.07 24.89
CA ASP A 829 -45.38 51.19 24.05
C ASP A 829 -44.60 51.29 22.72
N VAL A 830 -44.77 50.28 21.87
CA VAL A 830 -44.30 50.28 20.48
C VAL A 830 -45.40 49.77 19.53
N SER A 831 -45.47 50.34 18.33
CA SER A 831 -46.46 49.99 17.29
C SER A 831 -46.30 48.55 16.78
N ARG A 832 -47.42 47.97 16.31
CA ARG A 832 -47.56 46.54 15.98
C ARG A 832 -46.46 46.00 15.08
N ASN A 833 -46.26 46.60 13.91
CA ASN A 833 -45.26 46.15 12.93
C ASN A 833 -43.81 46.20 13.47
N LYS A 834 -43.50 47.12 14.39
CA LYS A 834 -42.17 47.18 15.02
C LYS A 834 -41.97 46.10 16.10
N LYS A 835 -43.04 45.67 16.78
CA LYS A 835 -42.97 44.54 17.73
C LYS A 835 -42.71 43.22 16.99
N GLU A 836 -43.45 42.96 15.92
CA GLU A 836 -43.26 41.76 15.08
C GLU A 836 -41.80 41.65 14.59
N GLN A 837 -41.21 42.77 14.13
CA GLN A 837 -39.81 42.80 13.68
C GLN A 837 -38.77 42.63 14.80
N ILE A 838 -39.03 43.15 16.01
CA ILE A 838 -38.17 42.95 17.20
C ILE A 838 -38.24 41.49 17.66
N HIS A 839 -39.44 40.91 17.79
CA HIS A 839 -39.61 39.51 18.21
C HIS A 839 -38.95 38.52 17.24
N CYS A 840 -38.90 38.80 15.93
CA CYS A 840 -38.14 37.99 14.99
C CYS A 840 -36.62 38.00 15.26
N VAL A 841 -36.04 39.16 15.59
CA VAL A 841 -34.60 39.26 15.92
C VAL A 841 -34.30 38.61 17.27
N GLU A 842 -35.16 38.81 18.27
CA GLU A 842 -35.02 38.19 19.59
C GLU A 842 -35.15 36.66 19.51
N ALA A 843 -36.09 36.14 18.71
CA ALA A 843 -36.20 34.71 18.43
C ALA A 843 -34.96 34.14 17.70
N LEU A 844 -34.44 34.84 16.69
CA LEU A 844 -33.21 34.42 16.00
C LEU A 844 -31.99 34.38 16.94
N ASN A 845 -31.86 35.35 17.83
CA ASN A 845 -30.80 35.36 18.85
C ASN A 845 -30.97 34.21 19.86
N TRP A 846 -32.21 33.87 20.24
CA TRP A 846 -32.51 32.74 21.11
C TRP A 846 -32.20 31.39 20.44
N PHE A 847 -32.64 31.19 19.19
CA PHE A 847 -32.31 29.98 18.41
C PHE A 847 -30.80 29.84 18.11
N SER A 848 -30.05 30.94 18.14
CA SER A 848 -28.58 30.96 17.95
C SER A 848 -27.79 30.90 19.27
N SER A 849 -28.45 30.65 20.41
CA SER A 849 -27.80 30.60 21.72
C SER A 849 -26.96 29.34 21.93
N SER A 850 -25.71 29.51 22.35
CA SER A 850 -24.83 28.44 22.86
C SER A 850 -25.48 27.64 24.00
N ASP A 851 -26.25 28.32 24.84
CA ASP A 851 -26.80 27.77 26.08
C ASP A 851 -28.01 26.90 25.76
N LEU A 852 -28.82 27.32 24.76
CA LEU A 852 -29.88 26.50 24.18
C LEU A 852 -29.31 25.25 23.49
N LEU A 853 -28.25 25.40 22.69
CA LEU A 853 -27.57 24.28 22.04
C LEU A 853 -27.03 23.27 23.08
N GLY A 854 -26.34 23.77 24.11
CA GLY A 854 -25.85 22.96 25.23
C GLY A 854 -26.97 22.27 26.01
N ALA A 855 -28.09 22.96 26.26
CA ALA A 855 -29.27 22.39 26.90
C ALA A 855 -29.89 21.26 26.07
N ILE A 856 -29.98 21.43 24.75
CA ILE A 856 -30.47 20.41 23.80
C ILE A 856 -29.57 19.17 23.81
N ILE A 857 -28.26 19.34 23.57
CA ILE A 857 -27.29 18.22 23.54
C ILE A 857 -27.34 17.44 24.84
N SER A 858 -27.26 18.13 25.98
CA SER A 858 -27.27 17.51 27.30
C SER A 858 -28.63 16.92 27.73
N SER A 859 -29.71 17.14 26.99
CA SER A 859 -31.01 16.46 27.21
C SER A 859 -31.19 15.24 26.31
N VAL A 860 -30.59 15.24 25.11
CA VAL A 860 -30.76 14.17 24.12
C VAL A 860 -29.61 13.17 24.09
N ALA A 861 -28.49 13.44 24.78
CA ALA A 861 -27.32 12.56 24.87
C ALA A 861 -27.64 11.09 25.26
N GLU A 862 -28.58 10.86 26.19
CA GLU A 862 -28.99 9.49 26.57
C GLU A 862 -29.69 8.75 25.43
N LEU A 863 -30.58 9.43 24.69
CA LEU A 863 -31.22 8.88 23.49
C LEU A 863 -30.19 8.63 22.38
N GLN A 864 -29.19 9.51 22.22
CA GLN A 864 -28.11 9.32 21.25
C GLN A 864 -27.25 8.09 21.56
N ASP A 865 -26.86 7.88 22.82
CA ASP A 865 -26.05 6.74 23.24
C ASP A 865 -26.80 5.42 23.02
N VAL A 866 -28.11 5.38 23.31
CA VAL A 866 -28.96 4.21 23.04
C VAL A 866 -29.13 3.96 21.53
N VAL A 867 -29.40 5.01 20.74
CA VAL A 867 -29.56 4.89 19.27
C VAL A 867 -28.25 4.49 18.59
N GLY A 868 -27.10 5.02 19.02
CA GLY A 868 -25.79 4.69 18.46
C GLY A 868 -25.28 3.29 18.79
N ARG A 869 -25.82 2.63 19.82
CA ARG A 869 -25.40 1.29 20.27
C ARG A 869 -26.29 0.14 19.78
N THR A 870 -27.48 0.41 19.22
CA THR A 870 -28.48 -0.65 19.03
C THR A 870 -28.82 -0.93 17.57
N ASP A 871 -28.73 -2.20 17.17
CA ASP A 871 -29.10 -2.69 15.83
C ASP A 871 -30.58 -2.34 15.51
N PRO A 872 -30.88 -1.67 14.38
CA PRO A 872 -32.24 -1.37 13.93
C PRO A 872 -33.20 -2.56 13.86
N ASN A 873 -32.68 -3.78 13.72
CA ASN A 873 -33.47 -5.01 13.56
C ASN A 873 -33.86 -5.67 14.91
N SER A 874 -33.31 -5.21 16.03
CA SER A 874 -33.57 -5.82 17.35
C SER A 874 -34.93 -5.38 17.91
N TRP A 875 -35.91 -6.29 17.97
CA TRP A 875 -37.26 -5.97 18.48
C TRP A 875 -37.26 -5.51 19.96
N LEU A 876 -36.29 -5.98 20.75
CA LEU A 876 -36.08 -5.55 22.14
C LEU A 876 -35.57 -4.10 22.26
N SER A 877 -34.95 -3.56 21.21
CA SER A 877 -34.50 -2.16 21.14
C SER A 877 -35.67 -1.17 21.33
N GLY A 878 -36.84 -1.48 20.77
CA GLY A 878 -37.96 -0.54 20.69
C GLY A 878 -38.42 -0.01 22.06
N HIS A 879 -38.40 -0.84 23.11
CA HIS A 879 -38.76 -0.40 24.46
C HIS A 879 -37.69 0.49 25.12
N LEU A 880 -36.41 0.25 24.82
CA LEU A 880 -35.29 1.06 25.32
C LEU A 880 -35.21 2.40 24.60
N ILE A 881 -35.40 2.43 23.29
CA ILE A 881 -35.50 3.68 22.51
C ILE A 881 -36.72 4.49 22.96
N VAL A 882 -37.88 3.87 23.21
CA VAL A 882 -39.08 4.60 23.68
C VAL A 882 -38.92 5.12 25.11
N SER A 883 -38.23 4.43 26.02
CA SER A 883 -37.97 4.95 27.37
C SER A 883 -36.92 6.07 27.35
N ALA A 884 -35.83 5.92 26.59
CA ALA A 884 -34.84 6.96 26.39
C ALA A 884 -35.44 8.20 25.71
N ALA A 885 -36.28 8.03 24.69
CA ALA A 885 -36.97 9.12 24.00
C ALA A 885 -37.92 9.89 24.93
N ARG A 886 -38.65 9.18 25.82
CA ARG A 886 -39.46 9.83 26.85
C ARG A 886 -38.61 10.62 27.84
N ASN A 887 -37.53 10.03 28.36
CA ASN A 887 -36.63 10.69 29.32
C ASN A 887 -35.95 11.92 28.71
N SER A 888 -35.43 11.81 27.48
CA SER A 888 -34.84 12.92 26.74
C SER A 888 -35.86 13.99 26.35
N PHE A 889 -37.11 13.63 26.06
CA PHE A 889 -38.18 14.62 25.87
C PHE A 889 -38.48 15.36 27.17
N THR A 890 -38.68 14.66 28.29
CA THR A 890 -38.91 15.31 29.61
C THR A 890 -37.76 16.25 29.97
N LYS A 891 -36.51 15.80 29.87
CA LYS A 891 -35.31 16.61 30.13
C LYS A 891 -35.17 17.81 29.17
N LEU A 892 -35.62 17.68 27.92
CA LEU A 892 -35.66 18.78 26.95
C LEU A 892 -36.72 19.80 27.38
N MET A 893 -37.93 19.35 27.71
CA MET A 893 -39.04 20.20 28.15
C MET A 893 -38.75 20.94 29.46
N GLU A 894 -38.09 20.29 30.43
CA GLU A 894 -37.67 20.89 31.71
C GLU A 894 -36.63 22.00 31.52
N LYS A 895 -35.57 21.76 30.73
CA LYS A 895 -34.57 22.81 30.46
C LYS A 895 -35.14 23.95 29.64
N LEU A 896 -36.02 23.64 28.67
CA LEU A 896 -36.74 24.67 27.92
C LEU A 896 -37.64 25.51 28.84
N SER A 897 -38.38 24.92 29.80
CA SER A 897 -39.19 25.72 30.72
C SER A 897 -38.34 26.66 31.57
N VAL A 898 -37.22 26.18 32.12
CA VAL A 898 -36.28 27.01 32.90
C VAL A 898 -35.71 28.17 32.07
N MET A 899 -35.39 27.96 30.79
CA MET A 899 -34.93 29.05 29.90
C MET A 899 -36.04 30.02 29.47
N LEU A 900 -37.32 29.64 29.62
CA LEU A 900 -38.48 30.43 29.20
C LEU A 900 -39.19 31.14 30.39
N GLU A 901 -39.04 30.64 31.62
CA GLU A 901 -39.65 31.19 32.86
C GLU A 901 -38.88 32.39 33.45
N THR A 902 -38.28 33.25 32.62
CA THR A 902 -37.41 34.34 33.10
C THR A 902 -38.15 35.59 33.64
N VAL A 903 -39.48 35.54 33.77
CA VAL A 903 -40.32 36.57 34.41
C VAL A 903 -41.39 35.94 35.32
N PRO A 904 -41.38 36.19 36.65
CA PRO A 904 -42.55 35.91 37.48
C PRO A 904 -43.64 36.95 37.17
N LEU A 905 -44.68 36.54 36.43
CA LEU A 905 -45.73 37.46 36.01
C LEU A 905 -46.91 37.47 37.00
N ASP A 906 -46.98 38.53 37.81
CA ASP A 906 -48.09 38.77 38.74
C ASP A 906 -49.46 38.74 38.05
N SER A 907 -50.42 38.10 38.70
CA SER A 907 -51.86 38.26 38.46
C SER A 907 -52.40 37.89 37.06
N SER A 908 -52.06 36.70 36.55
CA SER A 908 -53.06 35.93 35.78
C SER A 908 -53.47 34.69 36.56
N ARG A 909 -54.79 34.51 36.78
CA ARG A 909 -55.32 33.22 37.24
C ARG A 909 -55.24 32.25 36.07
N SER A 910 -54.17 31.48 36.00
CA SER A 910 -54.11 30.30 35.14
C SER A 910 -55.34 29.43 35.43
N ILE A 911 -56.03 28.99 34.37
CA ILE A 911 -57.35 28.36 34.48
C ILE A 911 -57.16 26.86 34.80
N THR A 912 -56.56 26.60 35.97
CA THR A 912 -56.49 25.28 36.62
C THR A 912 -57.87 24.94 37.22
N TYR A 913 -58.86 24.74 36.34
CA TYR A 913 -60.23 24.38 36.70
C TYR A 913 -60.30 22.93 37.21
N VAL A 914 -59.93 22.75 38.49
CA VAL A 914 -60.01 21.48 39.22
C VAL A 914 -61.44 21.15 39.68
N GLU A 915 -62.40 22.07 39.49
CA GLU A 915 -63.83 21.85 39.70
C GLU A 915 -64.40 20.78 38.73
N LYS A 916 -64.43 19.51 39.17
CA LYS A 916 -64.94 18.34 38.41
C LYS A 916 -66.41 18.40 37.98
N ASP A 917 -67.14 19.44 38.36
CA ASP A 917 -68.55 19.71 38.00
C ASP A 917 -68.77 21.04 37.27
N SER A 918 -67.71 21.75 36.88
CA SER A 918 -67.80 23.03 36.16
C SER A 918 -68.73 22.95 34.95
N LEU A 919 -69.58 23.97 34.77
CA LEU A 919 -70.51 24.07 33.65
C LEU A 919 -69.79 23.94 32.30
N VAL A 920 -68.56 24.45 32.20
CA VAL A 920 -67.73 24.34 30.98
C VAL A 920 -67.34 22.89 30.71
N GLN A 921 -66.94 22.13 31.74
CA GLN A 921 -66.58 20.72 31.61
C GLN A 921 -67.81 19.84 31.33
N ARG A 922 -68.96 20.15 31.95
CA ARG A 922 -70.24 19.47 31.70
C ARG A 922 -70.76 19.72 30.29
N LEU A 923 -70.67 20.96 29.80
CA LEU A 923 -70.98 21.29 28.40
C LEU A 923 -70.01 20.59 27.44
N ALA A 924 -68.70 20.58 27.72
CA ALA A 924 -67.71 19.88 26.89
C ALA A 924 -67.96 18.37 26.84
N ARG A 925 -68.18 17.71 27.99
CA ARG A 925 -68.56 16.28 28.08
C ARG A 925 -69.88 16.00 27.33
N GLY A 926 -70.87 16.89 27.44
CA GLY A 926 -72.13 16.79 26.70
C GLY A 926 -71.96 16.88 25.18
N LEU A 927 -71.20 17.86 24.70
CA LEU A 927 -70.93 18.09 23.28
C LEU A 927 -70.07 16.95 22.68
N HIS A 928 -69.09 16.47 23.44
CA HIS A 928 -68.27 15.31 23.04
C HIS A 928 -69.08 14.00 23.04
N LYS A 929 -70.07 13.84 23.93
CA LYS A 929 -71.02 12.71 23.90
C LYS A 929 -71.95 12.78 22.69
N LEU A 930 -72.51 13.96 22.40
CA LEU A 930 -73.35 14.19 21.20
C LEU A 930 -72.58 13.88 19.91
N ASN A 931 -71.37 14.41 19.75
CA ASN A 931 -70.54 14.15 18.56
C ASN A 931 -70.11 12.68 18.45
N ALA A 932 -69.77 12.02 19.57
CA ALA A 932 -69.46 10.59 19.57
C ALA A 932 -70.69 9.72 19.24
N GLN A 933 -71.90 10.14 19.63
CA GLN A 933 -73.15 9.47 19.25
C GLN A 933 -73.49 9.70 17.77
N ALA A 934 -73.32 10.92 17.26
CA ALA A 934 -73.53 11.24 15.84
C ALA A 934 -72.58 10.44 14.92
N LEU A 935 -71.29 10.35 15.29
CA LEU A 935 -70.31 9.53 14.57
C LEU A 935 -70.61 8.04 14.65
N LYS A 936 -70.93 7.50 15.84
CA LYS A 936 -71.23 6.06 16.01
C LYS A 936 -72.53 5.61 15.35
N ALA A 937 -73.51 6.50 15.17
CA ALA A 937 -74.77 6.14 14.55
C ALA A 937 -74.65 5.93 13.02
N GLY A 938 -73.62 6.49 12.36
CA GLY A 938 -73.50 6.59 10.90
C GLY A 938 -74.63 7.38 10.23
N SER A 939 -75.60 7.86 11.02
CA SER A 939 -76.94 8.22 10.57
C SER A 939 -77.17 9.69 10.83
N CYS A 940 -76.91 10.51 9.80
CA CYS A 940 -77.53 11.81 9.70
C CYS A 940 -79.02 11.64 9.38
N ASP A 941 -79.80 11.27 10.40
CA ASP A 941 -81.26 11.39 10.37
C ASP A 941 -81.65 12.88 10.48
N ARG A 942 -81.19 13.67 9.51
CA ARG A 942 -81.53 15.10 9.30
C ARG A 942 -82.98 15.26 8.82
N LEU A 943 -83.67 14.15 8.58
CA LEU A 943 -84.94 14.09 7.88
C LEU A 943 -86.23 14.12 8.73
N PRO A 944 -86.31 13.98 10.08
CA PRO A 944 -87.59 14.01 10.78
C PRO A 944 -88.43 15.27 10.51
N ILE A 945 -87.80 16.46 10.56
CA ILE A 945 -88.50 17.73 10.34
C ILE A 945 -88.78 17.95 8.84
N MET A 946 -87.81 17.66 7.96
CA MET A 946 -87.99 17.72 6.50
C MET A 946 -89.08 16.76 6.00
N LYS A 947 -89.12 15.50 6.46
CA LYS A 947 -90.21 14.55 6.18
C LYS A 947 -91.54 15.04 6.75
N SER A 948 -91.56 15.71 7.90
CA SER A 948 -92.78 16.31 8.45
C SER A 948 -93.28 17.48 7.61
N ILE A 949 -92.38 18.33 7.11
CA ILE A 949 -92.68 19.45 6.21
C ILE A 949 -93.18 18.94 4.86
N ALA A 950 -92.49 17.99 4.24
CA ALA A 950 -92.93 17.35 3.00
C ALA A 950 -94.26 16.61 3.15
N SER A 951 -94.49 15.96 4.30
CA SER A 951 -95.79 15.34 4.61
C SER A 951 -96.90 16.39 4.79
N LEU A 952 -96.59 17.55 5.40
CA LEU A 952 -97.53 18.66 5.54
C LEU A 952 -97.84 19.30 4.19
N GLN A 953 -96.83 19.54 3.34
CA GLN A 953 -97.00 20.00 1.96
C GLN A 953 -97.87 19.03 1.15
N LYS A 954 -97.62 17.72 1.27
CA LYS A 954 -98.44 16.68 0.64
C LYS A 954 -99.88 16.69 1.16
N GLN A 955 -100.09 16.80 2.47
CA GLN A 955 -101.44 16.91 3.08
C GLN A 955 -102.18 18.16 2.60
N ILE A 956 -101.50 19.31 2.51
CA ILE A 956 -102.06 20.56 1.98
C ILE A 956 -102.39 20.40 0.49
N PHE A 957 -101.49 19.85 -0.31
CA PHE A 957 -101.72 19.63 -1.75
C PHE A 957 -102.89 18.66 -1.98
N GLU A 958 -102.95 17.53 -1.26
CA GLU A 958 -104.08 16.61 -1.31
C GLU A 958 -105.39 17.24 -0.84
N PHE A 959 -105.35 18.16 0.13
CA PHE A 959 -106.53 18.89 0.59
C PHE A 959 -107.01 19.89 -0.47
N THR A 960 -106.11 20.68 -1.06
CA THR A 960 -106.45 21.61 -2.15
C THR A 960 -106.92 20.87 -3.39
N GLN A 961 -106.31 19.71 -3.72
CA GLN A 961 -106.77 18.83 -4.79
C GLN A 961 -108.16 18.27 -4.50
N ARG A 962 -108.42 17.76 -3.28
CA ARG A 962 -109.76 17.31 -2.86
C ARG A 962 -110.79 18.43 -2.87
N LEU A 963 -110.42 19.67 -2.49
CA LEU A 963 -111.31 20.84 -2.56
C LEU A 963 -111.64 21.22 -4.01
N HIS A 964 -110.64 21.16 -4.91
CA HIS A 964 -110.83 21.39 -6.33
C HIS A 964 -111.71 20.29 -6.96
N THR A 965 -111.44 19.02 -6.68
CA THR A 965 -112.26 17.88 -7.10
C THR A 965 -113.69 18.03 -6.58
N ALA A 966 -113.89 18.40 -5.32
CA ALA A 966 -115.24 18.61 -4.75
C ALA A 966 -115.99 19.79 -5.41
N GLU A 967 -115.32 20.89 -5.82
CA GLU A 967 -115.98 21.97 -6.56
C GLU A 967 -116.23 21.60 -8.04
N VAL A 968 -115.37 20.79 -8.65
CA VAL A 968 -115.59 20.19 -9.98
C VAL A 968 -116.76 19.21 -9.94
N GLU A 969 -116.83 18.33 -8.93
CA GLU A 969 -117.98 17.47 -8.65
C GLU A 969 -119.24 18.29 -8.36
N ARG A 970 -119.16 19.39 -7.58
CA ARG A 970 -120.31 20.30 -7.36
C ARG A 970 -120.73 21.08 -8.62
N ARG A 971 -119.92 21.08 -9.69
CA ARG A 971 -120.30 21.53 -11.03
C ARG A 971 -120.83 20.38 -11.89
N SER A 972 -120.21 19.20 -11.83
CA SER A 972 -120.64 17.96 -12.52
C SER A 972 -122.02 17.53 -12.04
N LEU A 973 -122.24 17.37 -10.73
CA LEU A 973 -123.51 17.02 -10.11
C LEU A 973 -124.62 18.06 -10.37
N ARG A 974 -124.30 19.30 -10.75
CA ARG A 974 -125.29 20.29 -11.21
C ARG A 974 -125.69 20.10 -12.68
N LEU A 975 -124.79 19.60 -13.52
CA LEU A 975 -125.09 19.17 -14.89
C LEU A 975 -125.81 17.81 -14.87
N GLU A 976 -125.30 16.85 -14.12
CA GLU A 976 -125.90 15.53 -13.92
C GLU A 976 -127.29 15.63 -13.26
N LEU A 977 -127.58 16.59 -12.38
CA LEU A 977 -128.96 16.80 -11.90
C LEU A 977 -129.93 17.29 -12.99
N ALA A 978 -129.43 17.95 -14.04
CA ALA A 978 -130.23 18.29 -15.22
C ALA A 978 -130.37 17.09 -16.17
N GLU A 979 -129.40 16.19 -16.19
CA GLU A 979 -129.36 14.99 -17.05
C GLU A 979 -130.11 13.79 -16.42
N PHE A 980 -130.04 13.57 -15.12
CA PHE A 980 -130.85 12.58 -14.38
C PHE A 980 -132.35 12.90 -14.49
N LYS A 981 -132.73 14.18 -14.55
CA LYS A 981 -134.10 14.61 -14.87
C LYS A 981 -134.56 14.18 -16.26
N ARG A 982 -133.63 13.87 -17.17
CA ARG A 982 -133.88 13.38 -18.53
C ARG A 982 -133.93 11.85 -18.54
N ASN A 983 -132.90 11.22 -17.96
CA ASN A 983 -132.64 9.78 -18.03
C ASN A 983 -133.55 8.93 -17.10
N LEU A 984 -134.24 9.55 -16.12
CA LEU A 984 -135.30 8.90 -15.33
C LEU A 984 -136.46 8.34 -16.18
N ASN A 985 -136.62 8.82 -17.42
CA ASN A 985 -137.61 8.31 -18.37
C ASN A 985 -137.13 7.06 -19.13
N GLU A 986 -135.84 6.72 -19.08
CA GLU A 986 -135.23 5.68 -19.92
C GLU A 986 -134.80 4.45 -19.10
N MET A 987 -134.26 4.65 -17.89
CA MET A 987 -133.78 3.59 -16.97
C MET A 987 -134.86 2.59 -16.49
N LYS A 988 -136.11 2.67 -16.96
CA LYS A 988 -137.20 1.73 -16.64
C LYS A 988 -137.24 0.51 -17.58
N LYS A 989 -136.24 0.29 -18.44
CA LYS A 989 -136.29 -0.71 -19.53
C LYS A 989 -135.20 -1.78 -19.57
N GLU A 990 -134.12 -1.68 -18.79
CA GLU A 990 -132.90 -2.49 -19.03
C GLU A 990 -132.41 -3.32 -17.84
N ALA A 991 -133.15 -3.37 -16.72
CA ALA A 991 -132.72 -4.07 -15.51
C ALA A 991 -132.66 -5.62 -15.64
N ASP A 992 -133.45 -6.21 -16.54
CA ASP A 992 -133.83 -7.64 -16.46
C ASP A 992 -132.91 -8.61 -17.25
N LYS A 993 -131.67 -8.24 -17.58
CA LYS A 993 -130.81 -9.04 -18.51
C LYS A 993 -129.46 -9.52 -17.96
N ALA A 994 -129.01 -9.07 -16.79
CA ALA A 994 -127.59 -9.19 -16.38
C ALA A 994 -127.25 -10.34 -15.40
N GLN A 995 -128.19 -11.23 -15.05
CA GLN A 995 -128.06 -12.14 -13.89
C GLN A 995 -127.76 -13.62 -14.23
N SER A 996 -127.34 -13.95 -15.47
CA SER A 996 -127.48 -15.32 -15.98
C SER A 996 -126.22 -16.21 -16.10
N LEU A 997 -124.99 -15.68 -16.21
CA LEU A 997 -123.84 -16.46 -16.73
C LEU A 997 -122.49 -16.12 -16.10
N GLN A 998 -122.24 -16.55 -14.85
CA GLN A 998 -120.93 -16.43 -14.18
C GLN A 998 -120.42 -17.75 -13.56
N GLU A 999 -121.11 -18.87 -13.84
CA GLU A 999 -121.06 -20.11 -13.03
C GLU A 999 -120.20 -21.24 -13.63
N GLN A 1000 -119.30 -20.94 -14.58
CA GLN A 1000 -118.44 -21.94 -15.25
C GLN A 1000 -116.93 -21.73 -15.02
N LEU A 1001 -116.55 -21.34 -13.80
CA LEU A 1001 -115.15 -21.09 -13.41
C LEU A 1001 -114.44 -22.36 -12.88
N ASN A 1002 -114.19 -23.35 -13.74
CA ASN A 1002 -113.28 -24.48 -13.43
C ASN A 1002 -112.84 -25.26 -14.70
N MET A 1003 -111.52 -25.37 -14.94
CA MET A 1003 -110.76 -26.48 -15.59
C MET A 1003 -109.40 -26.01 -16.19
N PHE A 1004 -108.40 -26.93 -16.25
CA PHE A 1004 -107.01 -26.81 -16.79
C PHE A 1004 -105.97 -26.03 -15.93
N LYS A 1005 -104.63 -26.28 -15.97
CA LYS A 1005 -103.74 -27.15 -16.83
C LYS A 1005 -102.45 -27.62 -16.08
N GLN A 1006 -101.66 -28.58 -16.59
CA GLN A 1006 -100.58 -29.30 -15.86
C GLN A 1006 -99.32 -29.73 -16.69
N SER A 1007 -98.10 -29.77 -16.11
CA SER A 1007 -96.82 -30.35 -16.65
C SER A 1007 -95.70 -30.39 -15.54
N LYS A 1008 -94.48 -30.97 -15.61
CA LYS A 1008 -93.70 -31.81 -16.59
C LYS A 1008 -92.64 -32.72 -15.88
N LEU A 1009 -91.45 -33.01 -16.47
CA LEU A 1009 -90.44 -34.04 -16.08
C LEU A 1009 -89.01 -33.77 -16.65
N ILE A 1010 -87.92 -34.32 -16.03
CA ILE A 1010 -86.54 -34.51 -16.59
C ILE A 1010 -85.69 -35.54 -15.77
N THR A 1011 -84.55 -36.03 -16.32
CA THR A 1011 -83.69 -37.20 -15.89
C THR A 1011 -82.22 -37.07 -16.41
N ASN A 1012 -81.15 -37.82 -16.05
CA ASN A 1012 -80.70 -38.71 -14.92
C ASN A 1012 -79.18 -39.13 -15.14
N GLU A 1013 -78.61 -40.11 -14.40
CA GLU A 1013 -77.54 -41.10 -14.80
C GLU A 1013 -76.01 -40.76 -14.85
N ARG A 1014 -75.22 -41.02 -13.77
CA ARG A 1014 -73.79 -41.51 -13.78
C ARG A 1014 -73.27 -41.92 -12.38
N PHE A 1015 -73.49 -43.16 -11.90
CA PHE A 1015 -72.90 -43.61 -10.61
C PHE A 1015 -72.49 -45.10 -10.52
N GLU A 1016 -73.11 -46.02 -11.25
CA GLU A 1016 -73.02 -47.46 -10.95
C GLU A 1016 -71.74 -48.17 -11.43
N SER A 1017 -70.93 -47.55 -12.30
CA SER A 1017 -69.75 -48.19 -12.93
C SER A 1017 -68.56 -48.45 -11.99
N ALA A 1018 -68.60 -48.04 -10.72
CA ALA A 1018 -67.45 -48.03 -9.82
C ALA A 1018 -67.40 -49.16 -8.76
N CYS A 1019 -68.47 -49.95 -8.63
CA CYS A 1019 -68.65 -50.86 -7.48
C CYS A 1019 -68.33 -52.34 -7.75
N GLU A 1020 -68.23 -52.77 -9.02
CA GLU A 1020 -68.10 -54.19 -9.36
C GLU A 1020 -66.65 -54.69 -9.39
N GLU A 1021 -65.70 -53.83 -9.82
CA GLU A 1021 -64.30 -54.21 -10.05
C GLU A 1021 -63.56 -54.59 -8.74
N LEU A 1022 -63.93 -53.98 -7.61
CA LEU A 1022 -63.31 -54.19 -6.30
C LEU A 1022 -63.47 -55.64 -5.77
N ASN A 1023 -64.59 -56.31 -6.11
CA ASN A 1023 -64.92 -57.62 -5.54
C ASN A 1023 -64.15 -58.80 -6.17
N HIS A 1024 -63.51 -58.60 -7.33
CA HIS A 1024 -62.77 -59.67 -8.02
C HIS A 1024 -61.29 -59.78 -7.60
N ALA A 1025 -60.72 -58.79 -6.91
CA ALA A 1025 -59.35 -58.84 -6.41
C ALA A 1025 -59.19 -59.79 -5.20
N LEU A 1026 -60.02 -59.59 -4.17
CA LEU A 1026 -59.84 -60.18 -2.83
C LEU A 1026 -59.83 -61.72 -2.79
N ARG A 1027 -60.45 -62.38 -3.79
CA ARG A 1027 -60.53 -63.86 -3.83
C ARG A 1027 -59.28 -64.55 -4.39
N ARG A 1028 -58.36 -63.83 -5.05
CA ARG A 1028 -57.11 -64.41 -5.58
C ARG A 1028 -56.02 -64.52 -4.51
N GLU A 1029 -56.02 -63.62 -3.53
CA GLU A 1029 -55.00 -63.51 -2.49
C GLU A 1029 -55.04 -64.70 -1.50
N HIS A 1030 -56.24 -65.13 -1.08
CA HIS A 1030 -56.40 -66.15 -0.05
C HIS A 1030 -55.92 -67.56 -0.47
N GLN A 1031 -55.94 -67.90 -1.77
CA GLN A 1031 -55.41 -69.19 -2.25
C GLN A 1031 -53.89 -69.22 -2.39
N ALA A 1032 -53.23 -68.07 -2.58
CA ALA A 1032 -51.76 -68.01 -2.59
C ALA A 1032 -51.18 -68.30 -1.19
N GLN A 1033 -51.86 -67.84 -0.13
CA GLN A 1033 -51.37 -67.92 1.25
C GLN A 1033 -51.18 -69.35 1.78
N MET A 1034 -51.94 -70.33 1.27
CA MET A 1034 -51.85 -71.72 1.73
C MET A 1034 -50.66 -72.48 1.13
N LEU A 1035 -50.37 -72.28 -0.17
CA LEU A 1035 -49.19 -72.87 -0.82
C LEU A 1035 -47.87 -72.33 -0.27
N LEU A 1036 -47.86 -71.07 0.18
CA LEU A 1036 -46.68 -70.45 0.80
C LEU A 1036 -46.25 -71.16 2.10
N ASN A 1037 -47.20 -71.58 2.95
CA ASN A 1037 -46.88 -72.20 4.24
C ASN A 1037 -46.26 -73.60 4.09
N GLU A 1038 -46.74 -74.39 3.14
CA GLU A 1038 -46.24 -75.77 2.93
C GLU A 1038 -44.86 -75.76 2.25
N GLN A 1039 -44.60 -74.81 1.35
CA GLN A 1039 -43.26 -74.54 0.81
C GLN A 1039 -42.30 -74.01 1.88
N ALA A 1040 -42.75 -73.13 2.79
CA ALA A 1040 -41.92 -72.60 3.88
C ALA A 1040 -41.38 -73.70 4.80
N GLN A 1041 -42.15 -74.76 5.05
CA GLN A 1041 -41.73 -75.84 5.95
C GLN A 1041 -40.67 -76.76 5.31
N GLN A 1042 -40.77 -77.06 4.01
CA GLN A 1042 -39.71 -77.77 3.28
C GLN A 1042 -38.46 -76.89 3.09
N LEU A 1043 -38.63 -75.59 2.87
CA LEU A 1043 -37.53 -74.62 2.86
C LEU A 1043 -36.77 -74.63 4.19
N GLN A 1044 -37.42 -74.84 5.34
CA GLN A 1044 -36.76 -74.80 6.65
C GLN A 1044 -35.86 -76.03 6.90
N GLU A 1045 -36.23 -77.23 6.46
CA GLU A 1045 -35.30 -78.39 6.53
C GLU A 1045 -34.13 -78.27 5.55
N LEU A 1046 -34.37 -77.67 4.38
CA LEU A 1046 -33.30 -77.35 3.43
C LEU A 1046 -32.38 -76.25 3.99
N ASN A 1047 -32.94 -75.25 4.67
CA ASN A 1047 -32.21 -74.18 5.35
C ASN A 1047 -31.29 -74.73 6.44
N ASN A 1048 -31.75 -75.67 7.27
CA ASN A 1048 -30.91 -76.22 8.35
C ASN A 1048 -29.73 -77.07 7.82
N LYS A 1049 -29.89 -77.71 6.65
CA LYS A 1049 -28.80 -78.41 5.95
C LYS A 1049 -27.88 -77.45 5.20
N LEU A 1050 -28.45 -76.36 4.67
CA LEU A 1050 -27.71 -75.24 4.10
C LEU A 1050 -26.88 -74.52 5.18
N GLU A 1051 -27.41 -74.32 6.40
CA GLU A 1051 -26.70 -73.70 7.53
C GLU A 1051 -25.45 -74.48 7.93
N LEU A 1052 -25.49 -75.81 7.92
CA LEU A 1052 -24.32 -76.62 8.26
C LEU A 1052 -23.21 -76.54 7.21
N HIS A 1053 -23.57 -76.52 5.92
CA HIS A 1053 -22.58 -76.23 4.86
C HIS A 1053 -22.16 -74.76 4.86
N SER A 1054 -23.08 -73.86 5.19
CA SER A 1054 -22.87 -72.42 5.28
C SER A 1054 -21.95 -72.05 6.45
N SER A 1055 -21.87 -72.82 7.53
CA SER A 1055 -20.90 -72.53 8.60
C SER A 1055 -19.48 -72.89 8.16
N GLU A 1056 -19.27 -74.08 7.59
CA GLU A 1056 -17.98 -74.45 6.99
C GLU A 1056 -17.57 -73.53 5.82
N GLU A 1057 -18.52 -73.12 4.99
CA GLU A 1057 -18.28 -72.19 3.90
C GLU A 1057 -18.17 -70.74 4.40
N ALA A 1058 -18.77 -70.36 5.53
CA ALA A 1058 -18.55 -69.08 6.20
C ALA A 1058 -17.16 -69.00 6.85
N ASP A 1059 -16.63 -70.07 7.44
CA ASP A 1059 -15.26 -70.08 7.96
C ASP A 1059 -14.24 -69.95 6.83
N LYS A 1060 -14.43 -70.70 5.73
CA LYS A 1060 -13.62 -70.59 4.50
C LYS A 1060 -13.77 -69.20 3.87
N ASN A 1061 -14.99 -68.66 3.82
CA ASN A 1061 -15.25 -67.29 3.36
C ASN A 1061 -14.80 -66.22 4.36
N GLN A 1062 -14.60 -66.52 5.64
CA GLN A 1062 -14.03 -65.57 6.60
C GLN A 1062 -12.53 -65.48 6.41
N ILE A 1063 -11.83 -66.60 6.23
CA ILE A 1063 -10.39 -66.61 5.88
C ILE A 1063 -10.17 -65.95 4.50
N LEU A 1064 -11.04 -66.23 3.52
CA LEU A 1064 -11.05 -65.49 2.24
C LEU A 1064 -11.43 -64.02 2.42
N SER A 1065 -12.38 -63.68 3.30
CA SER A 1065 -12.77 -62.30 3.59
C SER A 1065 -11.64 -61.53 4.27
N GLU A 1066 -10.87 -62.15 5.17
CA GLU A 1066 -9.75 -61.54 5.87
C GLU A 1066 -8.53 -61.37 4.96
N THR A 1067 -8.24 -62.33 4.09
CA THR A 1067 -7.22 -62.18 3.05
C THR A 1067 -7.64 -61.22 1.93
N VAL A 1068 -8.91 -61.16 1.55
CA VAL A 1068 -9.46 -60.13 0.65
C VAL A 1068 -9.54 -58.76 1.35
N LYS A 1069 -9.75 -58.68 2.67
CA LYS A 1069 -9.66 -57.43 3.46
C LYS A 1069 -8.22 -56.94 3.54
N SER A 1070 -7.23 -57.80 3.77
CA SER A 1070 -5.82 -57.40 3.77
C SER A 1070 -5.34 -57.00 2.37
N LEU A 1071 -5.69 -57.79 1.33
CA LEU A 1071 -5.39 -57.48 -0.06
C LEU A 1071 -6.13 -56.21 -0.55
N SER A 1072 -7.38 -55.99 -0.16
CA SER A 1072 -8.11 -54.76 -0.50
C SER A 1072 -7.62 -53.56 0.30
N LYS A 1073 -7.19 -53.72 1.55
CA LYS A 1073 -6.48 -52.68 2.32
C LYS A 1073 -5.18 -52.29 1.62
N ALA A 1074 -4.35 -53.26 1.23
CA ALA A 1074 -3.13 -53.04 0.44
C ALA A 1074 -3.43 -52.39 -0.94
N LYS A 1075 -4.47 -52.84 -1.65
CA LYS A 1075 -4.91 -52.27 -2.94
C LYS A 1075 -5.46 -50.85 -2.80
N MET A 1076 -6.14 -50.54 -1.69
CA MET A 1076 -6.63 -49.19 -1.37
C MET A 1076 -5.51 -48.28 -0.87
N GLU A 1077 -4.49 -48.83 -0.22
CA GLU A 1077 -3.28 -48.09 0.16
C GLU A 1077 -2.39 -47.80 -1.06
N LEU A 1078 -2.20 -48.78 -1.95
CA LEU A 1078 -1.58 -48.59 -3.27
C LEU A 1078 -2.35 -47.54 -4.08
N ARG A 1079 -3.68 -47.59 -4.12
CA ARG A 1079 -4.51 -46.55 -4.76
C ARG A 1079 -4.37 -45.17 -4.11
N ARG A 1080 -4.24 -45.08 -2.78
CA ARG A 1080 -3.95 -43.80 -2.11
C ARG A 1080 -2.56 -43.28 -2.49
N LYS A 1081 -1.53 -44.14 -2.49
CA LYS A 1081 -0.17 -43.77 -2.92
C LYS A 1081 -0.10 -43.37 -4.39
N ASP A 1082 -0.83 -44.06 -5.27
CA ASP A 1082 -0.98 -43.72 -6.69
C ASP A 1082 -1.77 -42.40 -6.88
N GLN A 1083 -2.81 -42.14 -6.09
CA GLN A 1083 -3.50 -40.85 -6.06
C GLN A 1083 -2.57 -39.72 -5.57
N SER A 1084 -1.79 -39.94 -4.50
CA SER A 1084 -0.79 -38.99 -4.02
C SER A 1084 0.34 -38.76 -5.04
N LEU A 1085 0.78 -39.79 -5.77
CA LEU A 1085 1.74 -39.65 -6.87
C LEU A 1085 1.14 -38.88 -8.06
N ARG A 1086 -0.13 -39.11 -8.41
CA ARG A 1086 -0.83 -38.32 -9.44
C ARG A 1086 -1.05 -36.86 -9.01
N GLN A 1087 -1.27 -36.60 -7.71
CA GLN A 1087 -1.32 -35.25 -7.16
C GLN A 1087 0.07 -34.59 -7.18
N LEU A 1088 1.12 -35.30 -6.75
CA LEU A 1088 2.49 -34.80 -6.76
C LEU A 1088 2.99 -34.54 -8.18
N ASN A 1089 2.72 -35.43 -9.14
CA ASN A 1089 3.06 -35.22 -10.54
C ASN A 1089 2.25 -34.06 -11.15
N ARG A 1090 1.00 -33.83 -10.75
CA ARG A 1090 0.25 -32.63 -11.16
C ARG A 1090 0.92 -31.37 -10.63
N LEU A 1091 1.30 -31.34 -9.36
CA LEU A 1091 2.05 -30.22 -8.76
C LEU A 1091 3.41 -30.03 -9.43
N LEU A 1092 4.12 -31.10 -9.79
CA LEU A 1092 5.37 -31.04 -10.56
C LEU A 1092 5.13 -30.42 -11.94
N THR A 1093 4.15 -30.92 -12.71
CA THR A 1093 3.82 -30.34 -14.03
C THR A 1093 3.31 -28.91 -13.95
N GLN A 1094 2.67 -28.53 -12.84
CA GLN A 1094 2.26 -27.15 -12.58
C GLN A 1094 3.48 -26.26 -12.33
N LEU A 1095 4.39 -26.69 -11.45
CA LEU A 1095 5.67 -26.00 -11.20
C LEU A 1095 6.55 -25.92 -12.46
N GLU A 1096 6.55 -26.94 -13.33
CA GLU A 1096 7.24 -26.91 -14.63
C GLU A 1096 6.58 -25.99 -15.67
N GLN A 1097 5.27 -25.71 -15.55
CA GLN A 1097 4.56 -24.73 -16.38
C GLN A 1097 4.74 -23.33 -15.84
N ASP A 1098 4.64 -23.14 -14.53
CA ASP A 1098 4.83 -21.83 -13.88
C ASP A 1098 6.31 -21.41 -13.91
N LYS A 1099 7.26 -22.36 -13.85
CA LYS A 1099 8.67 -22.11 -14.17
C LYS A 1099 8.82 -21.58 -15.60
N ARG A 1100 8.24 -22.26 -16.61
CA ARG A 1100 8.33 -21.82 -18.02
C ARG A 1100 7.69 -20.45 -18.24
N ARG A 1101 6.51 -20.20 -17.65
CA ARG A 1101 5.87 -18.88 -17.66
C ARG A 1101 6.72 -17.79 -16.98
N LEU A 1102 7.48 -18.15 -15.94
CA LEU A 1102 8.41 -17.25 -15.28
C LEU A 1102 9.65 -16.99 -16.15
N GLU A 1103 10.18 -18.01 -16.82
CA GLU A 1103 11.27 -17.88 -17.81
C GLU A 1103 10.84 -17.02 -19.01
N GLU A 1104 9.64 -17.23 -19.55
CA GLU A 1104 9.00 -16.41 -20.58
C GLU A 1104 8.80 -14.96 -20.11
N SER A 1105 8.22 -14.76 -18.91
CA SER A 1105 7.99 -13.43 -18.32
C SER A 1105 9.29 -12.68 -17.99
N ILE A 1106 10.34 -13.38 -17.56
CA ILE A 1106 11.68 -12.80 -17.39
C ILE A 1106 12.26 -12.41 -18.75
N HIS A 1107 12.13 -13.24 -19.77
CA HIS A 1107 12.63 -12.91 -21.12
C HIS A 1107 11.89 -11.72 -21.74
N ASP A 1108 10.57 -11.64 -21.60
CA ASP A 1108 9.77 -10.48 -22.01
C ASP A 1108 10.16 -9.21 -21.23
N ALA A 1109 10.41 -9.32 -19.92
CA ALA A 1109 10.88 -8.20 -19.10
C ALA A 1109 12.31 -7.76 -19.47
N GLU A 1110 13.24 -8.68 -19.73
CA GLU A 1110 14.59 -8.39 -20.22
C GLU A 1110 14.56 -7.72 -21.60
N SER A 1111 13.71 -8.22 -22.51
CA SER A 1111 13.47 -7.65 -23.83
C SER A 1111 12.92 -6.21 -23.73
N ALA A 1112 11.90 -6.00 -22.89
CA ALA A 1112 11.33 -4.68 -22.62
C ALA A 1112 12.36 -3.72 -21.98
N LEU A 1113 13.18 -4.18 -21.03
CA LEU A 1113 14.25 -3.38 -20.43
C LEU A 1113 15.35 -3.04 -21.44
N CYS A 1114 15.72 -3.97 -22.33
CA CYS A 1114 16.67 -3.72 -23.41
C CYS A 1114 16.14 -2.72 -24.44
N MET A 1115 14.84 -2.77 -24.76
CA MET A 1115 14.21 -1.77 -25.63
C MET A 1115 14.11 -0.40 -24.94
N ALA A 1116 13.69 -0.33 -23.67
CA ALA A 1116 13.68 0.92 -22.90
C ALA A 1116 15.08 1.53 -22.73
N ALA A 1117 16.13 0.72 -22.63
CA ALA A 1117 17.52 1.18 -22.61
C ALA A 1117 17.94 1.80 -23.95
N LYS A 1118 17.58 1.18 -25.08
CA LYS A 1118 17.82 1.72 -26.43
C LYS A 1118 17.06 3.02 -26.66
N ASP A 1119 15.77 3.07 -26.34
CA ASP A 1119 14.95 4.29 -26.49
C ASP A 1119 15.50 5.44 -25.63
N LYS A 1120 15.99 5.14 -24.43
CA LYS A 1120 16.70 6.12 -23.58
C LYS A 1120 18.00 6.63 -24.20
N GLU A 1121 18.77 5.77 -24.88
CA GLU A 1121 20.00 6.16 -25.58
C GLU A 1121 19.72 6.97 -26.86
N LEU A 1122 18.66 6.62 -27.61
CA LEU A 1122 18.15 7.40 -28.74
C LEU A 1122 17.65 8.78 -28.30
N ILE A 1123 16.90 8.87 -27.20
CA ILE A 1123 16.48 10.16 -26.61
C ILE A 1123 17.72 10.95 -26.15
N ALA A 1124 18.67 10.34 -25.45
CA ALA A 1124 19.85 11.03 -24.93
C ALA A 1124 20.80 11.55 -26.03
N SER A 1125 20.96 10.81 -27.13
CA SER A 1125 21.73 11.25 -28.29
C SER A 1125 21.02 12.35 -29.07
N HIS A 1126 19.69 12.26 -29.24
CA HIS A 1126 18.90 13.32 -29.87
C HIS A 1126 18.84 14.60 -29.00
N MET A 1127 18.75 14.49 -27.66
CA MET A 1127 18.87 15.63 -26.74
C MET A 1127 20.19 16.39 -26.92
N LYS A 1128 21.33 15.68 -27.00
CA LYS A 1128 22.65 16.28 -27.27
C LYS A 1128 22.71 16.98 -28.63
N SER A 1129 22.02 16.45 -29.65
CA SER A 1129 21.91 17.09 -30.96
C SER A 1129 21.13 18.40 -30.89
N VAL A 1130 19.96 18.39 -30.24
CA VAL A 1130 19.15 19.60 -30.00
C VAL A 1130 19.93 20.64 -29.20
N GLU A 1131 20.56 20.25 -28.09
CA GLU A 1131 21.43 21.10 -27.26
C GLU A 1131 22.54 21.76 -28.09
N ALA A 1132 23.26 20.98 -28.92
CA ALA A 1132 24.31 21.49 -29.79
C ALA A 1132 23.80 22.48 -30.85
N THR A 1133 22.56 22.33 -31.35
CA THR A 1133 21.96 23.32 -32.28
C THR A 1133 21.51 24.59 -31.57
N LEU A 1134 20.93 24.49 -30.36
CA LEU A 1134 20.54 25.65 -29.57
C LEU A 1134 21.74 26.45 -29.10
N GLN A 1135 22.84 25.78 -28.72
CA GLN A 1135 24.10 26.43 -28.38
C GLN A 1135 24.70 27.16 -29.59
N LYS A 1136 24.69 26.57 -30.80
CA LYS A 1136 25.09 27.28 -32.03
C LYS A 1136 24.27 28.54 -32.29
N VAL A 1137 22.95 28.51 -32.09
CA VAL A 1137 22.06 29.67 -32.29
C VAL A 1137 22.32 30.75 -31.23
N ARG A 1138 22.58 30.35 -29.97
CA ARG A 1138 23.02 31.27 -28.90
C ARG A 1138 24.34 31.95 -29.26
N ASP A 1139 25.33 31.20 -29.74
CA ASP A 1139 26.64 31.72 -30.08
C ASP A 1139 26.59 32.65 -31.31
N GLN A 1140 25.79 32.32 -32.32
CA GLN A 1140 25.46 33.22 -33.43
C GLN A 1140 24.79 34.52 -32.95
N THR A 1141 23.84 34.43 -32.01
CA THR A 1141 23.16 35.59 -31.42
C THR A 1141 24.13 36.51 -30.66
N LEU A 1142 25.08 35.93 -29.92
CA LEU A 1142 26.13 36.68 -29.21
C LEU A 1142 27.09 37.38 -30.18
N LEU A 1143 27.54 36.68 -31.24
CA LEU A 1143 28.41 37.24 -32.26
C LEU A 1143 27.73 38.41 -33.00
N SER A 1144 26.49 38.22 -33.45
CA SER A 1144 25.72 39.26 -34.17
C SER A 1144 25.42 40.50 -33.32
N ARG A 1145 25.23 40.36 -32.00
CA ARG A 1145 25.13 41.51 -31.07
C ARG A 1145 26.39 42.38 -31.04
N THR A 1146 27.55 41.84 -31.41
CA THR A 1146 28.83 42.56 -31.48
C THR A 1146 29.00 43.33 -32.81
N ALA A 1147 28.22 42.99 -33.84
CA ALA A 1147 28.26 43.58 -35.18
C ALA A 1147 27.16 44.61 -35.46
N ALA A 1148 26.47 45.10 -34.42
CA ALA A 1148 25.26 45.91 -34.50
C ALA A 1148 25.51 47.39 -34.90
N THR A 1149 26.09 47.62 -36.09
CA THR A 1149 26.20 48.94 -36.76
C THR A 1149 25.54 48.98 -38.14
N ARG A 1150 24.87 47.89 -38.56
CA ARG A 1150 23.95 47.83 -39.71
C ARG A 1150 22.66 47.14 -39.32
N ASN A 1151 21.55 47.57 -39.92
CA ASN A 1151 20.18 47.27 -39.46
C ASN A 1151 19.61 45.91 -39.90
N ASP A 1152 20.44 44.97 -40.36
CA ASP A 1152 20.02 43.65 -40.86
C ASP A 1152 20.26 42.54 -39.83
N PHE A 1153 19.49 42.56 -38.73
CA PHE A 1153 19.44 41.46 -37.76
C PHE A 1153 18.24 40.55 -38.07
N THR A 1154 18.49 39.39 -38.66
CA THR A 1154 17.46 38.35 -38.88
C THR A 1154 17.77 37.12 -38.03
N LEU A 1155 16.90 36.82 -37.06
CA LEU A 1155 16.95 35.58 -36.29
C LEU A 1155 16.70 34.39 -37.22
N GLN A 1156 17.77 33.68 -37.61
CA GLN A 1156 17.62 32.44 -38.38
C GLN A 1156 17.02 31.34 -37.50
N LEU A 1157 15.99 30.69 -38.03
CA LEU A 1157 15.28 29.63 -37.31
C LEU A 1157 16.16 28.37 -37.18
N PRO A 1158 16.24 27.72 -36.00
CA PRO A 1158 16.95 26.45 -35.85
C PRO A 1158 16.36 25.38 -36.78
N LYS A 1159 17.13 24.92 -37.76
CA LYS A 1159 16.74 23.78 -38.62
C LYS A 1159 16.99 22.46 -37.90
N LEU A 1160 16.10 22.11 -36.97
CA LEU A 1160 16.03 20.75 -36.42
C LEU A 1160 15.44 19.81 -37.47
N HIS A 1161 16.23 18.83 -37.92
CA HIS A 1161 15.72 17.72 -38.73
C HIS A 1161 14.99 16.73 -37.81
N LEU A 1162 13.66 16.82 -37.74
CA LEU A 1162 12.82 15.89 -36.96
C LEU A 1162 12.70 14.50 -37.62
N GLU A 1163 13.07 14.38 -38.90
CA GLU A 1163 12.83 13.19 -39.74
C GLU A 1163 13.71 11.97 -39.38
N THR A 1164 14.79 12.17 -38.60
CA THR A 1164 15.79 11.12 -38.31
C THR A 1164 15.19 9.86 -37.67
N PHE A 1165 14.10 9.98 -36.90
CA PHE A 1165 13.43 8.84 -36.28
C PHE A 1165 12.62 7.95 -37.26
N ALA A 1166 12.34 8.42 -38.48
CA ALA A 1166 11.54 7.66 -39.46
C ALA A 1166 12.37 6.64 -40.26
N VAL A 1167 13.71 6.75 -40.25
CA VAL A 1167 14.60 6.07 -41.21
C VAL A 1167 14.94 4.63 -40.79
N GLU A 1168 14.92 4.30 -39.50
CA GLU A 1168 15.32 2.98 -38.98
C GLU A 1168 14.14 1.99 -38.77
N GLY A 1169 12.91 2.36 -39.15
CA GLY A 1169 11.74 1.47 -39.12
C GLY A 1169 11.20 1.09 -37.74
N LEU A 1170 11.92 1.42 -36.65
CA LEU A 1170 11.49 1.22 -35.28
C LEU A 1170 10.39 2.22 -34.90
N LYS A 1171 9.20 1.71 -34.56
CA LYS A 1171 8.20 2.45 -33.80
C LYS A 1171 8.70 2.60 -32.37
N GLY A 1172 9.45 3.67 -32.09
CA GLY A 1172 9.92 3.99 -30.73
C GLY A 1172 8.77 4.12 -29.73
N GLY A 1173 9.06 3.87 -28.45
CA GLY A 1173 8.09 3.84 -27.37
C GLY A 1173 7.35 5.17 -27.14
N PRO A 1174 6.30 5.16 -26.29
CA PRO A 1174 5.53 6.37 -25.98
C PRO A 1174 6.40 7.52 -25.44
N GLU A 1175 7.54 7.21 -24.81
CA GLU A 1175 8.56 8.16 -24.37
C GLU A 1175 9.21 8.91 -25.55
N VAL A 1176 9.55 8.20 -26.63
CA VAL A 1176 10.14 8.78 -27.85
C VAL A 1176 9.11 9.67 -28.56
N VAL A 1177 7.85 9.22 -28.63
CA VAL A 1177 6.74 10.00 -29.22
C VAL A 1177 6.45 11.26 -28.41
N ALA A 1178 6.41 11.16 -27.07
CA ALA A 1178 6.24 12.31 -26.19
C ALA A 1178 7.40 13.31 -26.29
N PHE A 1179 8.63 12.83 -26.44
CA PHE A 1179 9.80 13.69 -26.63
C PHE A 1179 9.80 14.40 -27.99
N GLN A 1180 9.40 13.73 -29.07
CA GLN A 1180 9.16 14.38 -30.38
C GLN A 1180 8.08 15.46 -30.29
N ALA A 1181 6.96 15.18 -29.61
CA ALA A 1181 5.88 16.14 -29.41
C ALA A 1181 6.33 17.37 -28.59
N MET A 1182 7.20 17.16 -27.59
CA MET A 1182 7.84 18.25 -26.83
C MET A 1182 8.74 19.12 -27.73
N ILE A 1183 9.63 18.51 -28.52
CA ILE A 1183 10.51 19.25 -29.46
C ILE A 1183 9.69 20.06 -30.46
N LYS A 1184 8.64 19.45 -31.04
CA LYS A 1184 7.76 20.14 -31.98
C LYS A 1184 7.07 21.35 -31.31
N SER A 1185 6.47 21.15 -30.14
CA SER A 1185 5.82 22.22 -29.37
C SER A 1185 6.79 23.35 -29.02
N PHE A 1186 8.04 23.02 -28.65
CA PHE A 1186 9.09 24.01 -28.42
C PHE A 1186 9.45 24.80 -29.69
N MET A 1187 9.58 24.12 -30.84
CA MET A 1187 9.86 24.77 -32.12
C MET A 1187 8.71 25.66 -32.60
N ASP A 1188 7.46 25.27 -32.37
CA ASP A 1188 6.27 26.07 -32.70
C ASP A 1188 6.21 27.34 -31.82
N VAL A 1189 6.51 27.22 -30.52
CA VAL A 1189 6.64 28.37 -29.59
C VAL A 1189 7.83 29.26 -29.96
N TYR A 1190 8.97 28.69 -30.36
CA TYR A 1190 10.14 29.45 -30.80
C TYR A 1190 9.84 30.24 -32.08
N GLN A 1191 9.21 29.61 -33.07
CA GLN A 1191 8.72 30.28 -34.30
C GLN A 1191 7.78 31.44 -33.97
N LEU A 1192 6.80 31.22 -33.10
CA LEU A 1192 5.86 32.25 -32.67
C LEU A 1192 6.60 33.42 -31.99
N ALA A 1193 7.55 33.14 -31.10
CA ALA A 1193 8.35 34.16 -30.42
C ALA A 1193 9.21 34.97 -31.42
N SER A 1194 9.95 34.32 -32.32
CA SER A 1194 10.70 34.99 -33.39
C SER A 1194 9.80 35.86 -34.28
N SER A 1195 8.60 35.36 -34.63
CA SER A 1195 7.64 36.11 -35.45
C SER A 1195 7.11 37.37 -34.74
N ARG A 1196 6.92 37.32 -33.41
CA ARG A 1196 6.48 38.47 -32.62
C ARG A 1196 7.60 39.48 -32.38
N VAL A 1197 8.85 39.04 -32.19
CA VAL A 1197 10.02 39.92 -32.15
C VAL A 1197 10.15 40.67 -33.48
N GLY A 1198 10.17 39.96 -34.61
CA GLY A 1198 10.21 40.56 -35.95
C GLY A 1198 8.94 41.36 -36.33
N MET A 1199 7.89 41.32 -35.52
CA MET A 1199 6.73 42.22 -35.63
C MET A 1199 6.96 43.51 -34.81
N LEU A 1200 7.41 43.37 -33.56
CA LEU A 1200 7.77 44.49 -32.68
C LEU A 1200 8.92 45.32 -33.26
N GLU A 1201 9.91 44.71 -33.91
CA GLU A 1201 10.99 45.43 -34.60
C GLU A 1201 10.47 46.29 -35.77
N ARG A 1202 9.50 45.79 -36.53
CA ARG A 1202 8.82 46.56 -37.59
C ARG A 1202 7.91 47.65 -37.01
N GLU A 1203 7.21 47.39 -35.90
CA GLU A 1203 6.47 48.41 -35.16
C GLU A 1203 7.43 49.52 -34.68
N ILE A 1204 8.58 49.18 -34.09
CA ILE A 1204 9.60 50.15 -33.64
C ILE A 1204 10.17 50.95 -34.82
N ALA A 1205 10.53 50.30 -35.93
CA ALA A 1205 11.00 50.99 -37.13
C ALA A 1205 9.95 51.95 -37.71
N SER A 1206 8.67 51.55 -37.70
CA SER A 1206 7.54 52.42 -38.09
C SER A 1206 7.38 53.62 -37.16
N HIS A 1207 7.50 53.43 -35.84
CA HIS A 1207 7.49 54.54 -34.88
C HIS A 1207 8.71 55.47 -35.06
N GLN A 1208 9.89 54.92 -35.35
CA GLN A 1208 11.09 55.73 -35.65
C GLN A 1208 10.91 56.56 -36.93
N LEU A 1209 10.33 55.98 -37.99
CA LEU A 1209 9.95 56.69 -39.21
C LEU A 1209 8.92 57.79 -38.94
N HIS A 1210 7.89 57.51 -38.12
CA HIS A 1210 6.88 58.49 -37.74
C HIS A 1210 7.47 59.64 -36.88
N ILE A 1211 8.41 59.33 -35.98
CA ILE A 1211 9.16 60.34 -35.21
C ILE A 1211 10.08 61.16 -36.12
N ALA A 1212 10.69 60.55 -37.15
CA ALA A 1212 11.49 61.28 -38.14
C ALA A 1212 10.62 62.20 -39.01
N ALA A 1213 9.44 61.73 -39.44
CA ALA A 1213 8.45 62.54 -40.15
C ALA A 1213 7.99 63.73 -39.29
N LEU A 1214 7.54 63.50 -38.06
CA LEU A 1214 7.18 64.56 -37.10
C LEU A 1214 8.31 65.56 -36.86
N LYS A 1215 9.57 65.10 -36.79
CA LYS A 1215 10.74 66.00 -36.67
C LYS A 1215 10.93 66.86 -37.92
N SER A 1216 10.72 66.30 -39.12
CA SER A 1216 10.79 67.06 -40.37
C SER A 1216 9.61 68.05 -40.52
N GLU A 1217 8.41 67.66 -40.11
CA GLU A 1217 7.24 68.54 -40.07
C GLU A 1217 7.47 69.69 -39.07
N LEU A 1218 7.96 69.40 -37.87
CA LEU A 1218 8.33 70.41 -36.88
C LEU A 1218 9.43 71.35 -37.39
N GLN A 1219 10.46 70.83 -38.07
CA GLN A 1219 11.47 71.67 -38.72
C GLN A 1219 10.86 72.56 -39.82
N THR A 1220 9.97 72.04 -40.66
CA THR A 1220 9.27 72.88 -41.67
C THR A 1220 8.28 73.86 -41.06
N ALA A 1221 7.69 73.57 -39.89
CA ALA A 1221 6.85 74.51 -39.15
C ALA A 1221 7.69 75.66 -38.58
N CYS A 1222 8.83 75.37 -37.93
CA CYS A 1222 9.77 76.40 -37.47
C CYS A 1222 10.35 77.23 -38.63
N LEU A 1223 10.60 76.61 -39.80
CA LEU A 1223 10.99 77.34 -41.01
C LEU A 1223 9.88 78.30 -41.46
N ARG A 1224 8.61 77.87 -41.51
CA ARG A 1224 7.46 78.73 -41.83
C ARG A 1224 7.28 79.88 -40.82
N GLU A 1225 7.53 79.65 -39.53
CA GLU A 1225 7.57 80.76 -38.55
C GLU A 1225 8.71 81.74 -38.83
N SER A 1226 9.88 81.25 -39.24
CA SER A 1226 11.01 82.12 -39.62
C SER A 1226 10.75 82.92 -40.91
N GLU A 1227 10.05 82.34 -41.89
CA GLU A 1227 9.55 83.03 -43.09
C GLU A 1227 8.47 84.07 -42.73
N GLY A 1228 7.56 83.73 -41.80
CA GLY A 1228 6.58 84.67 -41.25
C GLY A 1228 7.23 85.86 -40.55
N LEU A 1229 8.29 85.64 -39.78
CA LEU A 1229 9.09 86.70 -39.15
C LEU A 1229 9.81 87.57 -40.19
N GLN A 1230 10.32 87.00 -41.29
CA GLN A 1230 10.86 87.78 -42.41
C GLN A 1230 9.79 88.64 -43.08
N LEU A 1231 8.60 88.10 -43.34
CA LEU A 1231 7.46 88.85 -43.89
C LEU A 1231 7.00 89.99 -42.99
N VAL A 1232 6.95 89.78 -41.67
CA VAL A 1232 6.67 90.85 -40.69
C VAL A 1232 7.77 91.92 -40.71
N SER A 1233 9.04 91.54 -40.83
CA SER A 1233 10.15 92.51 -40.94
C SER A 1233 10.10 93.36 -42.22
N LEU A 1234 9.65 92.77 -43.34
CA LEU A 1234 9.47 93.45 -44.61
C LEU A 1234 8.26 94.40 -44.58
N LEU A 1235 7.16 94.01 -43.94
CA LEU A 1235 6.00 94.89 -43.72
C LEU A 1235 6.37 96.07 -42.83
N PHE A 1236 7.12 95.88 -41.74
CA PHE A 1236 7.60 97.01 -40.91
C PHE A 1236 8.55 97.95 -41.67
N ARG A 1237 9.36 97.44 -42.61
CA ARG A 1237 10.16 98.27 -43.53
C ARG A 1237 9.37 98.99 -44.62
N SER A 1238 8.06 98.79 -44.73
CA SER A 1238 7.18 99.56 -45.61
C SER A 1238 6.43 100.71 -44.91
N PHE A 1239 6.67 100.90 -43.60
CA PHE A 1239 5.94 101.84 -42.74
C PHE A 1239 6.83 102.86 -42.00
N PHE A 1240 8.10 102.98 -42.40
CA PHE A 1240 9.09 103.97 -41.93
C PHE A 1240 10.04 104.37 -43.07
#